data_AF-A0A7J3KDC7-F1
#
_entry.id   AF-A0A7J3KDC7-F1
#
_cell.length_a   1.000
_cell.length_b   1.000
_cell.length_c   1.000
_cell.angle_alpha   90.00
_cell.angle_beta   90.00
_cell.angle_gamma   90.00
#
_symmetry.space_group_name_H-M   'P 1'
#
loop_
_entity.id
_entity.type
_entity.pdbx_description
1 polymer ?
#
loop_
_entity_poly.entity_id
_entity_poly.type
_entity_poly.pdbx_seq_one_letter_code
_entity_poly.pdbx_strand_id
1 'polypeptide(L)'
;MEVKTIFLILITVVIIVVSLSILATISGISTNFPDYLRNFVEGVYSTIFGKPYNICEAYKDKLISYGEFKTILIALKQNACKDEHAIVRLSFSLSKEDLKKLPEEIKISKRELVFFKEAEPFGVGGIIIKGNPGEYPLKMYDTVEIWTEGTPEKDILIKVIAKGCDPFDDVCDLACSYKRGVCDRECYKDGKKEDVVCDIDCVDVNGNGMIDEEDLDNICDLDCYNNFTNPERAYDPDCAKIKVVNPGLASSYGILGFCDPDSNGIRDGICDPDCAQRNYICDPDCDGNITEGNPNGYLDDDCYVCDKICNGFCSLACKASDKDPDCPYGFKGWNELEECCGNGVCGKNETCESCKEDCPSGNTCEDFDKVCCPSSTDADEYGCSSKKNLSQGEECYCDSQCNESMLCTSNHCCPINSFWNGTECSNKTDVLIVALKTNMKKVYSDSQIQQLENKVKEFIETLNKYEKLGALFLYLDEDKTSDIIGNKVTQPNNWNNIDGVLDQLIKKLNVKYLIILGGYDRFVQSPYGTRFPVVYPGISMEPSGSDAPYGDITGDYLLDIPVGRIPDPNNGDIDVILRALDTSIKLHKNGGISLKSYIAPIMACGGYDNRPWNTGKCFCSYVFGSSCQACGNCCGCIAPGETSGKDFVVVLAHGPGQEPCDILHGGCFISGTGMCRGSRSFGPNDISSLDISNSMWMSMACGGGHLRLKSSTSGSITMSFLKNGGAVFVGSTNLNFGDLGGCGSIPGGDGCIGTLYALIAKKFAVNKRLGDIYKEGKNEYYSKYSCAYGGSTYHYQINCFYGDPTLKIKEIGW
;
A
#
# COMPACT_ATOMS: atom_id res chain seq x y z
N MET A 1 2.17 0.54 39.95
CA MET A 1 2.62 1.16 41.20
C MET A 1 1.60 2.21 41.61
N GLU A 2 1.15 2.23 42.87
CA GLU A 2 0.28 3.30 43.35
C GLU A 2 1.03 4.65 43.30
N VAL A 3 0.33 5.75 42.99
CA VAL A 3 0.90 7.11 42.85
C VAL A 3 1.72 7.52 44.09
N LYS A 4 1.31 7.06 45.27
CA LYS A 4 2.05 7.27 46.53
C LYS A 4 3.43 6.62 46.52
N THR A 5 3.57 5.43 45.93
CA THR A 5 4.85 4.72 45.82
C THR A 5 5.80 5.44 44.87
N ILE A 6 5.30 5.95 43.74
CA ILE A 6 6.11 6.72 42.77
C ILE A 6 6.62 8.02 43.40
N PHE A 7 5.75 8.72 44.15
CA PHE A 7 6.11 9.95 44.83
C PHE A 7 7.16 9.73 45.93
N LEU A 8 7.04 8.64 46.70
CA LEU A 8 8.05 8.25 47.70
C LEU A 8 9.39 7.92 47.08
N ILE A 9 9.41 7.24 45.92
CA ILE A 9 10.64 6.91 45.19
C ILE A 9 11.31 8.20 44.69
N LEU A 10 10.55 9.14 44.11
CA LEU A 10 11.07 10.41 43.61
C LEU A 10 11.68 11.27 44.72
N ILE A 11 11.00 11.41 45.87
CA ILE A 11 11.55 12.14 47.02
C ILE A 11 12.83 11.47 47.51
N THR A 12 12.87 10.14 47.58
CA THR A 12 14.05 9.39 48.02
C THR A 12 15.26 9.67 47.11
N VAL A 13 15.05 9.66 45.79
CA VAL A 13 16.10 9.95 44.80
C VAL A 13 16.60 11.38 44.94
N VAL A 14 15.71 12.37 45.12
CA VAL A 14 16.10 13.77 45.31
C VAL A 14 16.95 13.93 46.59
N ILE A 15 16.56 13.30 47.69
CA ILE A 15 17.33 13.36 48.95
C ILE A 15 18.73 12.76 48.77
N ILE A 16 18.86 11.63 48.06
CA ILE A 16 20.15 11.00 47.78
C ILE A 16 21.03 11.93 46.92
N VAL A 17 20.48 12.52 45.86
CA VAL A 17 21.21 13.42 44.96
C VAL A 17 21.70 14.67 45.69
N VAL A 18 20.85 15.30 46.51
CA VAL A 18 21.22 16.50 47.29
C VAL A 18 22.29 16.14 48.32
N SER A 19 22.14 15.03 49.03
CA SER A 19 23.11 14.58 50.04
C SER A 19 24.48 14.27 49.43
N LEU A 20 24.51 13.59 48.28
CA LEU A 20 25.76 13.29 47.58
C LEU A 20 26.40 14.55 46.98
N SER A 21 25.60 15.53 46.53
CA SER A 21 26.11 16.81 46.02
C SER A 21 26.76 17.64 47.13
N ILE A 22 26.15 17.68 48.32
CA ILE A 22 26.73 18.34 49.50
C ILE A 22 28.06 17.67 49.89
N LEU A 23 28.10 16.33 49.92
CA LEU A 23 29.32 15.57 50.23
C LEU A 23 30.44 15.78 49.20
N ALA A 24 30.12 15.86 47.91
CA ALA A 24 31.08 16.16 46.84
C ALA A 24 31.67 17.57 46.99
N THR A 25 30.85 18.54 47.39
CA THR A 25 31.28 19.93 47.61
C THR A 25 32.22 20.06 48.82
N ILE A 26 31.97 19.27 49.88
CA ILE A 26 32.79 19.29 51.11
C ILE A 26 34.11 18.54 50.93
N SER A 27 34.14 17.48 50.11
CA SER A 27 35.32 16.60 49.98
C SER A 27 36.35 17.05 48.95
N GLY A 28 36.06 18.06 48.13
CA GLY A 28 37.02 18.60 47.15
C GLY A 28 37.43 17.61 46.05
N ILE A 29 36.69 16.52 45.87
CA ILE A 29 36.98 15.50 44.85
C ILE A 29 36.42 15.96 43.51
N SER A 30 37.31 16.47 42.67
CA SER A 30 37.03 16.90 41.31
C SER A 30 37.28 15.76 40.31
N THR A 31 36.23 15.33 39.59
CA THR A 31 36.12 15.29 38.10
C THR A 31 35.16 14.24 37.53
N ASN A 32 34.72 13.21 38.27
CA ASN A 32 33.87 12.14 37.67
C ASN A 32 32.44 12.04 38.25
N PHE A 33 32.05 12.95 39.14
CA PHE A 33 30.74 12.93 39.78
C PHE A 33 29.55 13.20 38.82
N PRO A 34 29.64 14.13 37.84
CA PRO A 34 28.54 14.38 36.91
C PRO A 34 28.17 13.16 36.06
N ASP A 35 29.16 12.39 35.61
CA ASP A 35 28.94 11.19 34.79
C ASP A 35 28.35 10.05 35.61
N TYR A 36 28.76 9.90 36.88
CA TYR A 36 28.17 8.90 37.78
C TYR A 36 26.71 9.23 38.11
N LEU A 37 26.41 10.52 38.33
CA LEU A 37 25.04 11.00 38.57
C LEU A 37 24.16 10.79 37.33
N ARG A 38 24.69 11.08 36.13
CA ARG A 38 23.99 10.86 34.86
C ARG A 38 23.64 9.38 34.67
N ASN A 39 24.62 8.49 34.84
CA ASN A 39 24.40 7.05 34.69
C ASN A 39 23.44 6.49 35.74
N PHE A 40 23.44 7.03 36.97
CA PHE A 40 22.49 6.63 38.01
C PHE A 40 21.07 7.10 37.71
N VAL A 41 20.90 8.36 37.26
CA VAL A 41 19.58 8.90 36.88
C VAL A 41 19.03 8.17 35.66
N GLU A 42 19.86 7.89 34.64
CA GLU A 42 19.48 7.09 33.48
C GLU A 42 19.05 5.68 33.87
N GLY A 43 19.79 5.02 34.79
CA GLY A 43 19.45 3.69 35.29
C GLY A 43 18.15 3.65 36.12
N VAL A 44 17.90 4.66 36.95
CA VAL A 44 16.65 4.76 37.73
C VAL A 44 15.47 5.10 36.81
N TYR A 45 15.65 6.02 35.86
CA TYR A 45 14.62 6.42 34.91
C TYR A 45 14.23 5.27 33.97
N SER A 46 15.21 4.52 33.44
CA SER A 46 14.93 3.34 32.60
C SER A 46 14.20 2.24 33.39
N THR A 47 14.48 2.10 34.69
CA THR A 47 13.84 1.10 35.55
C THR A 47 12.40 1.47 35.91
N ILE A 48 12.08 2.77 36.02
CA ILE A 48 10.73 3.24 36.41
C ILE A 48 9.83 3.47 35.19
N PHE A 49 10.36 4.01 34.09
CA PHE A 49 9.55 4.47 32.94
C PHE A 49 9.69 3.59 31.68
N GLY A 50 10.44 2.48 31.76
CA GLY A 50 10.38 1.38 30.81
C GLY A 50 10.97 1.63 29.41
N LYS A 51 11.14 2.88 28.97
CA LYS A 51 11.86 3.25 27.74
C LYS A 51 12.57 4.60 27.90
N PRO A 52 13.81 4.76 27.41
CA PRO A 52 14.47 6.06 27.36
C PRO A 52 13.72 6.99 26.38
N TYR A 53 13.51 8.25 26.78
CA TYR A 53 12.86 9.27 25.96
C TYR A 53 13.61 9.47 24.63
N ASN A 54 12.97 9.19 23.50
CA ASN A 54 13.52 9.44 22.17
C ASN A 54 12.94 10.74 21.61
N ILE A 55 13.79 11.75 21.44
CA ILE A 55 13.37 13.05 20.93
C ILE A 55 12.86 12.99 19.49
N CYS A 56 13.39 12.09 18.64
CA CYS A 56 12.92 11.93 17.27
C CYS A 56 11.50 11.34 17.21
N GLU A 57 11.16 10.41 18.13
CA GLU A 57 9.79 9.88 18.26
C GLU A 57 8.80 10.97 18.71
N ALA A 58 9.21 11.88 19.60
CA ALA A 58 8.36 12.93 20.14
C ALA A 58 7.89 13.97 19.09
N TYR A 59 8.66 14.17 18.01
CA TYR A 59 8.34 15.10 16.92
C TYR A 59 7.75 14.44 15.67
N LYS A 60 7.58 13.11 15.68
CA LYS A 60 7.06 12.37 14.53
C LYS A 60 5.70 12.91 14.08
N ASP A 61 5.58 13.19 12.78
CA ASP A 61 4.40 13.70 12.07
C ASP A 61 3.87 15.07 12.56
N LYS A 62 4.64 15.79 13.38
CA LYS A 62 4.28 17.13 13.86
C LYS A 62 4.74 18.22 12.91
N LEU A 63 3.98 19.31 12.88
CA LEU A 63 4.42 20.57 12.29
C LEU A 63 5.42 21.23 13.25
N ILE A 64 6.65 21.43 12.80
CA ILE A 64 7.76 21.92 13.62
C ILE A 64 8.28 23.27 13.12
N SER A 65 8.68 24.11 14.07
CA SER A 65 9.37 25.38 13.85
C SER A 65 10.83 25.19 13.47
N TYR A 66 11.46 26.25 12.94
CA TYR A 66 12.89 26.24 12.61
C TYR A 66 13.78 25.97 13.84
N GLY A 67 13.36 26.44 15.02
CA GLY A 67 14.05 26.15 16.27
C GLY A 67 14.02 24.67 16.65
N GLU A 68 12.85 24.03 16.54
CA GLU A 68 12.67 22.60 16.81
C GLU A 68 13.42 21.74 15.78
N PHE A 69 13.41 22.14 14.52
CA PHE A 69 14.19 21.51 13.46
C PHE A 69 15.68 21.49 13.78
N LYS A 70 16.26 22.62 14.22
CA LYS A 70 17.66 22.66 14.69
C LYS A 70 17.92 21.74 15.89
N THR A 71 16.99 21.69 16.84
CA THR A 71 17.09 20.77 17.99
C THR A 71 17.15 19.31 17.55
N ILE A 72 16.33 18.91 16.56
CA ILE A 72 16.33 17.56 16.02
C ILE A 72 17.66 17.23 15.32
N LEU A 73 18.20 18.16 14.52
CA LEU A 73 19.50 17.98 13.87
C LEU A 73 20.66 17.81 14.87
N ILE A 74 20.66 18.61 15.94
CA ILE A 74 21.65 18.50 17.04
C ILE A 74 21.52 17.14 17.74
N ALA A 75 20.29 16.71 18.04
CA ALA A 75 20.02 15.43 18.69
C ALA A 75 20.51 14.24 17.85
N LEU A 76 20.27 14.26 16.54
CA LEU A 76 20.76 13.24 15.60
C LEU A 76 22.29 13.19 15.59
N LYS A 77 22.98 14.33 15.50
CA LYS A 77 24.45 14.40 15.57
C LYS A 77 25.00 13.78 16.86
N GLN A 78 24.36 14.08 17.99
CA GLN A 78 24.74 13.57 19.31
C GLN A 78 24.36 12.10 19.54
N ASN A 79 23.81 11.40 18.53
CA ASN A 79 23.28 10.04 18.65
C ASN A 79 22.11 9.89 19.64
N ALA A 80 21.44 10.99 19.98
CA ALA A 80 20.34 10.99 20.95
C ALA A 80 19.05 10.36 20.38
N CYS A 81 18.94 10.24 19.06
CA CYS A 81 17.83 9.56 18.38
C CYS A 81 18.08 8.06 18.12
N LYS A 82 19.26 7.53 18.47
CA LYS A 82 19.67 6.13 18.20
C LYS A 82 19.51 5.78 16.70
N ASP A 83 18.91 4.63 16.39
CA ASP A 83 18.66 4.14 15.03
C ASP A 83 17.34 4.66 14.42
N GLU A 84 16.65 5.58 15.10
CA GLU A 84 15.38 6.15 14.62
C GLU A 84 15.62 7.43 13.81
N HIS A 85 14.88 7.55 12.70
CA HIS A 85 14.83 8.76 11.87
C HIS A 85 13.61 9.62 12.25
N ALA A 86 13.72 10.93 12.03
CA ALA A 86 12.63 11.87 12.31
C ALA A 86 11.85 12.18 11.03
N ILE A 87 10.54 11.92 11.02
CA ILE A 87 9.61 12.39 9.98
C ILE A 87 8.84 13.57 10.54
N VAL A 88 8.97 14.75 9.93
CA VAL A 88 8.41 16.00 10.44
C VAL A 88 7.83 16.84 9.32
N ARG A 89 6.89 17.74 9.64
CA ARG A 89 6.35 18.74 8.71
C ARG A 89 6.93 20.11 9.04
N LEU A 90 7.37 20.88 8.05
CA LEU A 90 8.01 22.18 8.30
C LEU A 90 6.98 23.31 8.36
N SER A 91 7.14 24.25 9.31
CA SER A 91 6.37 25.52 9.32
C SER A 91 7.15 26.70 8.74
N PHE A 92 8.25 26.43 8.05
CA PHE A 92 9.17 27.44 7.50
C PHE A 92 9.77 26.91 6.19
N SER A 93 10.26 27.83 5.36
CA SER A 93 11.12 27.52 4.20
C SER A 93 12.59 27.85 4.54
N LEU A 94 13.53 27.18 3.86
CA LEU A 94 14.96 27.52 3.92
C LEU A 94 15.51 27.65 2.50
N SER A 95 16.13 28.79 2.22
CA SER A 95 16.88 29.01 0.99
C SER A 95 18.19 28.20 0.98
N LYS A 96 18.80 28.07 -0.20
CA LYS A 96 20.18 27.55 -0.33
C LYS A 96 21.17 28.31 0.54
N GLU A 97 20.97 29.60 0.77
CA GLU A 97 21.87 30.43 1.59
C GLU A 97 21.65 30.21 3.09
N ASP A 98 20.40 30.04 3.53
CA ASP A 98 20.08 29.69 4.92
C ASP A 98 20.68 28.34 5.30
N LEU A 99 20.62 27.37 4.39
CA LEU A 99 21.22 26.07 4.60
C LEU A 99 22.76 26.09 4.65
N LYS A 100 23.43 27.06 3.98
CA LYS A 100 24.88 27.25 4.12
C LYS A 100 25.26 27.81 5.48
N LYS A 101 24.41 28.66 6.06
CA LYS A 101 24.60 29.26 7.41
C LYS A 101 24.25 28.29 8.52
N LEU A 102 23.30 27.38 8.27
CA LEU A 102 22.74 26.46 9.27
C LEU A 102 23.84 25.73 10.06
N PRO A 103 24.88 25.12 9.48
CA PRO A 103 25.96 24.50 10.25
C PRO A 103 26.72 25.42 11.18
N GLU A 104 26.92 26.70 10.84
CA GLU A 104 27.51 27.64 11.80
C GLU A 104 26.58 27.85 13.00
N GLU A 105 25.27 27.94 12.77
CA GLU A 105 24.26 28.10 13.83
C GLU A 105 24.22 26.90 14.77
N ILE A 106 24.35 25.67 14.24
CA ILE A 106 24.32 24.44 15.03
C ILE A 106 25.72 23.89 15.37
N LYS A 107 26.78 24.70 15.14
CA LYS A 107 28.19 24.39 15.43
C LYS A 107 28.69 23.07 14.80
N ILE A 108 28.42 22.91 13.51
CA ILE A 108 28.89 21.85 12.61
C ILE A 108 29.91 22.48 11.64
N SER A 109 30.98 21.77 11.28
CA SER A 109 32.10 22.32 10.49
C SER A 109 31.69 22.65 9.05
N LYS A 110 32.25 23.69 8.43
CA LYS A 110 31.92 24.07 7.03
C LYS A 110 32.33 23.03 5.97
N ARG A 111 33.24 22.11 6.31
CA ARG A 111 33.65 21.01 5.41
C ARG A 111 32.63 19.86 5.39
N GLU A 112 31.53 20.01 6.13
CA GLU A 112 30.49 19.02 6.41
C GLU A 112 29.18 19.36 5.67
N LEU A 113 29.24 19.95 4.47
CA LEU A 113 28.08 20.49 3.74
C LEU A 113 28.15 20.23 2.24
N VAL A 114 27.21 19.46 1.70
CA VAL A 114 27.10 19.19 0.25
C VAL A 114 25.64 19.31 -0.21
N PHE A 115 25.37 20.21 -1.16
CA PHE A 115 24.04 20.41 -1.75
C PHE A 115 23.88 19.56 -3.01
N PHE A 116 22.89 18.66 -3.00
CA PHE A 116 22.77 17.62 -4.02
C PHE A 116 22.04 18.09 -5.27
N LYS A 117 22.77 18.44 -6.33
CA LYS A 117 22.32 18.18 -7.72
C LYS A 117 23.38 18.14 -8.85
N GLU A 118 24.68 18.25 -8.58
CA GLU A 118 25.70 18.14 -9.65
C GLU A 118 26.98 17.34 -9.32
N ALA A 119 27.07 16.59 -8.22
CA ALA A 119 28.25 15.73 -7.99
C ALA A 119 27.97 14.49 -7.15
N GLU A 120 28.68 13.40 -7.45
CA GLU A 120 28.81 12.25 -6.55
C GLU A 120 29.39 12.71 -5.21
N PRO A 121 28.87 12.22 -4.07
CA PRO A 121 29.38 12.58 -2.76
C PRO A 121 30.77 11.97 -2.56
N PHE A 122 31.82 12.75 -2.79
CA PHE A 122 33.16 12.44 -2.28
C PHE A 122 33.15 12.76 -0.79
N GLY A 123 32.96 11.73 0.02
CA GLY A 123 32.55 11.86 1.42
C GLY A 123 33.46 12.71 2.30
N VAL A 124 32.83 13.50 3.19
CA VAL A 124 33.07 13.63 4.63
C VAL A 124 31.81 14.25 5.26
N GLY A 125 31.17 13.56 6.21
CA GLY A 125 30.15 14.06 7.17
C GLY A 125 29.28 15.24 6.75
N GLY A 126 28.04 15.18 6.24
CA GLY A 126 27.25 16.41 5.97
C GLY A 126 25.73 16.34 5.88
N ILE A 127 25.06 17.50 5.88
CA ILE A 127 23.62 17.61 5.64
C ILE A 127 23.34 17.38 4.15
N ILE A 128 22.77 16.23 3.80
CA ILE A 128 22.42 15.89 2.41
C ILE A 128 20.93 16.11 2.23
N ILE A 129 20.52 17.00 1.34
CA ILE A 129 19.10 17.18 1.02
C ILE A 129 18.75 16.44 -0.27
N LYS A 130 18.07 15.30 -0.16
CA LYS A 130 17.46 14.56 -1.29
C LYS A 130 16.06 15.13 -1.52
N GLY A 131 15.96 16.18 -2.34
CA GLY A 131 14.71 16.94 -2.46
C GLY A 131 14.70 18.01 -3.55
N ASN A 132 14.07 19.15 -3.23
CA ASN A 132 13.71 20.19 -4.17
C ASN A 132 14.95 20.87 -4.82
N PRO A 133 15.08 20.89 -6.17
CA PRO A 133 16.18 21.58 -6.85
C PRO A 133 16.19 23.11 -6.76
N GLY A 134 15.08 23.71 -6.33
CA GLY A 134 14.81 25.15 -6.38
C GLY A 134 15.74 25.99 -5.52
N GLU A 135 15.53 27.30 -5.53
CA GLU A 135 16.24 28.25 -4.66
C GLU A 135 16.01 27.96 -3.17
N TYR A 136 14.86 27.34 -2.86
CA TYR A 136 14.46 26.88 -1.54
C TYR A 136 14.36 25.34 -1.52
N PRO A 137 15.43 24.64 -1.08
CA PRO A 137 15.45 23.19 -1.05
C PRO A 137 14.47 22.57 -0.05
N LEU A 138 14.09 23.33 0.98
CA LEU A 138 13.09 22.97 1.98
C LEU A 138 12.02 24.07 2.01
N LYS A 139 10.76 23.73 1.71
CA LYS A 139 9.64 24.65 1.64
C LYS A 139 8.71 24.48 2.85
N MET A 140 7.96 25.54 3.16
CA MET A 140 6.92 25.47 4.17
C MET A 140 5.94 24.33 3.84
N TYR A 141 5.57 23.58 4.86
CA TYR A 141 4.72 22.38 4.79
C TYR A 141 5.32 21.16 4.09
N ASP A 142 6.61 21.20 3.71
CA ASP A 142 7.33 20.00 3.35
C ASP A 142 7.21 18.98 4.47
N THR A 143 6.91 17.73 4.09
CA THR A 143 7.18 16.59 4.95
C THR A 143 8.59 16.14 4.65
N VAL A 144 9.46 16.19 5.66
CA VAL A 144 10.87 15.81 5.53
C VAL A 144 11.20 14.68 6.46
N GLU A 145 12.11 13.83 6.00
CA GLU A 145 12.60 12.68 6.71
C GLU A 145 14.09 12.84 6.97
N ILE A 146 14.49 12.81 8.23
CA ILE A 146 15.83 13.17 8.69
C ILE A 146 16.50 11.94 9.30
N TRP A 147 17.60 11.51 8.68
CA TRP A 147 18.36 10.31 9.02
C TRP A 147 19.81 10.65 9.33
N THR A 148 20.54 9.71 9.95
CA THR A 148 22.00 9.70 9.95
C THR A 148 22.53 8.50 9.17
N GLU A 149 23.40 8.69 8.17
CA GLU A 149 24.03 7.60 7.40
C GLU A 149 25.59 7.74 7.38
N GLY A 150 26.33 6.63 7.23
CA GLY A 150 27.72 6.63 6.67
C GLY A 150 28.96 6.55 7.60
N THR A 151 30.12 6.31 6.95
CA THR A 151 31.52 6.30 7.48
C THR A 151 32.46 7.06 6.51
N PRO A 152 33.38 7.94 6.97
CA PRO A 152 33.64 8.29 8.38
C PRO A 152 32.53 9.16 8.97
N GLU A 153 32.24 8.86 10.23
CA GLU A 153 31.05 9.10 11.06
C GLU A 153 30.18 10.36 10.79
N LYS A 154 28.96 10.07 10.30
CA LYS A 154 27.69 10.83 10.42
C LYS A 154 27.42 11.97 9.43
N ASP A 155 26.85 11.59 8.28
CA ASP A 155 26.07 12.50 7.44
C ASP A 155 24.63 12.59 7.98
N ILE A 156 24.02 13.78 8.00
CA ILE A 156 22.58 13.93 8.25
C ILE A 156 21.87 13.98 6.89
N LEU A 157 21.11 12.94 6.55
CA LEU A 157 20.33 12.91 5.32
C LEU A 157 18.92 13.45 5.57
N ILE A 158 18.56 14.53 4.89
CA ILE A 158 17.19 15.06 4.83
C ILE A 158 16.59 14.66 3.48
N LYS A 159 15.53 13.89 3.48
CA LYS A 159 14.77 13.54 2.28
C LYS A 159 13.43 14.26 2.30
N VAL A 160 13.14 15.02 1.24
CA VAL A 160 11.85 15.71 1.10
C VAL A 160 10.85 14.71 0.51
N ILE A 161 9.81 14.37 1.26
CA ILE A 161 8.74 13.43 0.87
C ILE A 161 7.62 14.16 0.13
N ALA A 162 7.25 15.34 0.61
CA ALA A 162 6.26 16.23 -0.01
C ALA A 162 6.88 17.61 -0.22
N LYS A 163 6.60 18.26 -1.36
CA LYS A 163 7.31 19.46 -1.85
C LYS A 163 6.76 20.82 -1.41
N GLY A 164 5.81 20.85 -0.48
CA GLY A 164 5.41 22.09 0.22
C GLY A 164 5.08 23.24 -0.71
N CYS A 165 5.13 24.47 -0.18
CA CYS A 165 4.94 25.67 -0.98
C CYS A 165 5.83 26.79 -0.41
N ASP A 166 6.41 27.63 -1.27
CA ASP A 166 7.21 28.78 -0.87
C ASP A 166 6.59 30.08 -1.37
N PRO A 167 6.03 30.93 -0.49
CA PRO A 167 5.43 32.18 -0.94
C PRO A 167 6.47 33.29 -1.22
N PHE A 168 7.77 32.99 -1.10
CA PHE A 168 8.85 33.98 -1.21
C PHE A 168 9.88 33.67 -2.29
N ASP A 169 9.71 32.60 -3.08
CA ASP A 169 10.63 32.26 -4.16
C ASP A 169 10.20 32.81 -5.52
N ASP A 170 11.13 32.86 -6.47
CA ASP A 170 10.86 33.39 -7.81
C ASP A 170 10.20 32.32 -8.74
N VAL A 171 9.62 31.24 -8.20
CA VAL A 171 9.11 30.10 -8.97
C VAL A 171 7.65 29.82 -8.62
N CYS A 172 6.76 30.09 -9.57
CA CYS A 172 5.32 29.89 -9.39
C CYS A 172 4.94 28.54 -8.75
N ASP A 173 4.56 28.57 -7.46
CA ASP A 173 4.07 27.42 -6.69
C ASP A 173 2.53 27.45 -6.61
N LEU A 174 1.86 26.77 -7.54
CA LEU A 174 0.38 26.68 -7.62
C LEU A 174 -0.30 26.19 -6.32
N ALA A 175 0.44 25.50 -5.45
CA ALA A 175 -0.05 25.02 -4.16
C ALA A 175 -0.22 26.14 -3.11
N CYS A 176 0.49 27.26 -3.24
CA CYS A 176 0.39 28.44 -2.35
C CYS A 176 -1.02 29.07 -2.42
N SER A 177 -1.54 29.27 -3.63
CA SER A 177 -2.85 29.88 -3.87
C SER A 177 -4.00 28.96 -3.46
N TYR A 178 -3.97 27.70 -3.91
CA TYR A 178 -5.11 26.78 -3.80
C TYR A 178 -5.46 26.39 -2.35
N LYS A 179 -4.48 26.21 -1.46
CA LYS A 179 -4.75 25.64 -0.13
C LYS A 179 -4.99 26.68 0.97
N ARG A 180 -4.49 27.91 0.84
CA ARG A 180 -4.46 28.87 1.97
C ARG A 180 -4.56 30.36 1.60
N GLY A 181 -4.81 30.72 0.32
CA GLY A 181 -5.00 32.12 -0.07
C GLY A 181 -3.75 33.00 0.02
N VAL A 182 -2.56 32.40 -0.05
CA VAL A 182 -1.29 33.14 -0.15
C VAL A 182 -0.87 33.13 -1.61
N CYS A 183 -1.01 34.25 -2.32
CA CYS A 183 -0.59 34.33 -3.72
C CYS A 183 0.93 34.51 -3.82
N ASP A 184 1.57 33.63 -4.57
CA ASP A 184 2.95 33.77 -5.02
C ASP A 184 3.05 34.89 -6.07
N ARG A 185 3.97 35.82 -5.85
CA ARG A 185 4.15 37.01 -6.68
C ARG A 185 4.63 36.70 -8.10
N GLU A 186 5.36 35.60 -8.32
CA GLU A 186 5.80 35.22 -9.68
C GLU A 186 4.73 34.44 -10.45
N CYS A 187 3.83 33.71 -9.77
CA CYS A 187 2.62 33.18 -10.43
C CYS A 187 1.79 34.29 -11.09
N TYR A 188 1.83 35.51 -10.54
CA TYR A 188 1.18 36.68 -11.12
C TYR A 188 1.90 37.22 -12.37
N LYS A 189 3.23 37.15 -12.44
CA LYS A 189 4.01 37.66 -13.58
C LYS A 189 4.08 36.70 -14.76
N ASP A 190 4.02 35.39 -14.51
CA ASP A 190 4.23 34.32 -15.50
C ASP A 190 2.96 33.93 -16.30
N GLY A 191 1.91 34.75 -16.26
CA GLY A 191 0.60 34.55 -16.90
C GLY A 191 0.57 34.46 -18.44
N LYS A 192 1.57 33.85 -19.08
CA LYS A 192 1.61 33.48 -20.52
C LYS A 192 2.39 32.19 -20.82
N LYS A 193 2.16 31.10 -20.07
CA LYS A 193 2.39 29.74 -20.60
C LYS A 193 1.04 29.15 -20.99
N GLU A 194 0.87 28.93 -22.30
CA GLU A 194 -0.41 28.71 -23.01
C GLU A 194 -1.27 27.51 -22.53
N ASP A 195 -0.81 26.69 -21.58
CA ASP A 195 -1.52 25.48 -21.14
C ASP A 195 -1.77 25.37 -19.62
N VAL A 196 -1.58 26.45 -18.84
CA VAL A 196 -1.97 26.48 -17.41
C VAL A 196 -2.77 27.74 -17.14
N VAL A 197 -4.09 27.59 -17.01
CA VAL A 197 -5.00 28.66 -16.58
C VAL A 197 -4.81 28.83 -15.08
N CYS A 198 -3.99 29.82 -14.67
CA CYS A 198 -4.21 30.49 -13.40
C CYS A 198 -5.49 31.31 -13.57
N ASP A 199 -6.61 30.71 -13.19
CA ASP A 199 -7.89 31.41 -13.18
C ASP A 199 -7.90 32.28 -11.92
N ILE A 200 -7.59 33.57 -12.05
CA ILE A 200 -7.98 34.65 -11.12
C ILE A 200 -7.94 35.97 -11.91
N ASP A 201 -9.14 36.51 -12.11
CA ASP A 201 -9.43 37.87 -12.59
C ASP A 201 -8.95 38.90 -11.56
N CYS A 202 -7.80 39.51 -11.80
CA CYS A 202 -7.39 40.69 -11.03
C CYS A 202 -6.50 41.63 -11.85
N VAL A 203 -6.87 42.92 -11.86
CA VAL A 203 -6.31 43.96 -12.71
C VAL A 203 -5.72 45.13 -11.90
N ASP A 204 -4.41 45.37 -12.06
CA ASP A 204 -3.64 46.59 -11.65
C ASP A 204 -2.98 47.15 -12.92
N VAL A 205 -3.76 47.84 -13.76
CA VAL A 205 -3.37 48.24 -15.13
C VAL A 205 -2.12 49.10 -15.13
N ASN A 206 -1.98 49.98 -14.14
CA ASN A 206 -0.87 50.92 -14.07
C ASN A 206 0.36 50.34 -13.31
N GLY A 207 0.19 49.20 -12.62
CA GLY A 207 1.25 48.45 -11.93
C GLY A 207 1.81 49.15 -10.70
N ASN A 208 1.02 50.02 -10.06
CA ASN A 208 1.46 50.84 -8.94
C ASN A 208 1.27 50.16 -7.57
N GLY A 209 0.58 49.00 -7.53
CA GLY A 209 0.33 48.25 -6.30
C GLY A 209 -0.89 48.73 -5.51
N MET A 210 -1.76 49.56 -6.09
CA MET A 210 -3.03 50.04 -5.55
C MET A 210 -4.07 50.01 -6.65
N ILE A 211 -5.26 49.45 -6.36
CA ILE A 211 -6.37 49.43 -7.31
C ILE A 211 -7.18 50.72 -7.13
N ASP A 212 -7.16 51.59 -8.14
CA ASP A 212 -7.84 52.88 -8.11
C ASP A 212 -8.54 53.23 -9.43
N GLU A 213 -9.02 54.47 -9.58
CA GLU A 213 -9.73 54.91 -10.79
C GLU A 213 -8.86 54.90 -12.06
N GLU A 214 -7.53 54.80 -11.93
CA GLU A 214 -6.63 54.68 -13.08
C GLU A 214 -6.54 53.24 -13.62
N ASP A 215 -7.08 52.26 -12.89
CA ASP A 215 -7.11 50.83 -13.27
C ASP A 215 -8.41 50.40 -13.96
N LEU A 216 -9.30 51.35 -14.26
CA LEU A 216 -10.60 51.06 -14.86
C LEU A 216 -10.46 50.55 -16.30
N ASP A 217 -10.96 49.35 -16.56
CA ASP A 217 -11.01 48.73 -17.89
C ASP A 217 -12.44 48.35 -18.34
N ASN A 218 -13.44 48.63 -17.50
CA ASN A 218 -14.86 48.32 -17.65
C ASN A 218 -15.22 46.83 -17.50
N ILE A 219 -14.36 46.05 -16.86
CA ILE A 219 -14.62 44.69 -16.39
C ILE A 219 -14.61 44.74 -14.85
N CYS A 220 -15.38 43.89 -14.19
CA CYS A 220 -15.48 43.88 -12.73
C CYS A 220 -14.59 42.77 -12.17
N ASP A 221 -13.43 43.13 -11.63
CA ASP A 221 -12.40 42.20 -11.17
C ASP A 221 -12.18 42.24 -9.64
N LEU A 222 -11.51 41.21 -9.09
CA LEU A 222 -11.12 41.14 -7.67
C LEU A 222 -9.87 42.00 -7.40
N ASP A 223 -9.77 42.64 -6.23
CA ASP A 223 -8.59 43.42 -5.84
C ASP A 223 -7.41 42.49 -5.42
N CYS A 224 -6.30 42.56 -6.17
CA CYS A 224 -5.11 41.72 -6.02
C CYS A 224 -4.40 41.90 -4.68
N TYR A 225 -4.56 43.07 -4.06
CA TYR A 225 -3.79 43.49 -2.92
C TYR A 225 -4.61 43.50 -1.63
N ASN A 226 -5.86 43.03 -1.70
CA ASN A 226 -6.69 42.97 -0.51
C ASN A 226 -6.21 41.87 0.44
N ASN A 227 -5.92 42.25 1.68
CA ASN A 227 -5.74 41.34 2.78
C ASN A 227 -7.13 41.18 3.40
N PHE A 228 -7.70 39.96 3.41
CA PHE A 228 -9.08 39.53 3.73
C PHE A 228 -9.87 40.21 4.88
N THR A 229 -9.32 41.22 5.54
CA THR A 229 -9.88 41.98 6.66
C THR A 229 -10.65 43.25 6.28
N ASN A 230 -10.61 43.75 5.03
CA ASN A 230 -11.43 44.89 4.62
C ASN A 230 -12.35 44.56 3.42
N PRO A 231 -13.65 44.27 3.67
CA PRO A 231 -14.60 43.93 2.62
C PRO A 231 -14.92 45.10 1.67
N GLU A 232 -14.65 46.36 2.06
CA GLU A 232 -14.88 47.54 1.21
C GLU A 232 -13.92 47.63 0.01
N ARG A 233 -12.91 46.75 -0.08
CA ARG A 233 -11.91 46.69 -1.16
C ARG A 233 -11.78 45.30 -1.75
N ALA A 234 -12.84 44.50 -1.74
CA ALA A 234 -12.80 43.15 -2.31
C ALA A 234 -12.71 43.15 -3.84
N TYR A 235 -13.22 44.20 -4.48
CA TYR A 235 -13.34 44.31 -5.93
C TYR A 235 -12.89 45.69 -6.40
N ASP A 236 -12.55 45.79 -7.68
CA ASP A 236 -12.17 47.06 -8.31
C ASP A 236 -13.35 48.07 -8.37
N PRO A 237 -13.08 49.34 -8.75
CA PRO A 237 -14.13 50.35 -8.83
C PRO A 237 -15.06 50.20 -10.06
N ASP A 238 -14.73 49.36 -11.05
CA ASP A 238 -15.60 49.09 -12.20
C ASP A 238 -16.83 48.28 -11.80
N CYS A 239 -16.70 47.38 -10.81
CA CYS A 239 -17.82 46.66 -10.20
C CYS A 239 -18.91 47.60 -9.65
N ALA A 240 -18.50 48.67 -8.96
CA ALA A 240 -19.42 49.67 -8.44
C ALA A 240 -20.12 50.47 -9.55
N LYS A 241 -19.40 50.72 -10.66
CA LYS A 241 -19.91 51.49 -11.81
C LYS A 241 -20.90 50.67 -12.66
N ILE A 242 -20.61 49.40 -12.92
CA ILE A 242 -21.47 48.50 -13.71
C ILE A 242 -22.82 48.25 -13.01
N LYS A 243 -22.82 48.14 -11.67
CA LYS A 243 -24.02 47.97 -10.84
C LYS A 243 -25.00 49.15 -10.97
N VAL A 244 -24.49 50.38 -11.15
CA VAL A 244 -25.30 51.61 -11.26
C VAL A 244 -25.82 51.87 -12.68
N VAL A 245 -25.07 51.49 -13.72
CA VAL A 245 -25.35 51.95 -15.10
C VAL A 245 -26.11 50.91 -15.94
N ASN A 246 -25.97 49.60 -15.71
CA ASN A 246 -26.67 48.59 -16.51
C ASN A 246 -26.96 47.28 -15.73
N PRO A 247 -28.07 47.22 -14.96
CA PRO A 247 -28.40 46.10 -14.08
C PRO A 247 -28.55 44.75 -14.81
N GLY A 248 -28.98 44.78 -16.08
CA GLY A 248 -29.11 43.57 -16.89
C GLY A 248 -27.77 42.95 -17.28
N LEU A 249 -26.71 43.75 -17.41
CA LEU A 249 -25.36 43.27 -17.69
C LEU A 249 -24.70 42.70 -16.42
N ALA A 250 -24.97 43.30 -15.25
CA ALA A 250 -24.53 42.77 -13.95
C ALA A 250 -25.09 41.35 -13.68
N SER A 251 -26.28 41.04 -14.18
CA SER A 251 -26.86 39.69 -14.11
C SER A 251 -26.05 38.65 -14.88
N SER A 252 -25.55 38.98 -16.08
CA SER A 252 -24.81 38.04 -16.92
C SER A 252 -23.39 37.72 -16.42
N TYR A 253 -22.84 38.56 -15.55
CA TYR A 253 -21.55 38.32 -14.87
C TYR A 253 -21.71 37.69 -13.46
N GLY A 254 -22.93 37.36 -13.03
CA GLY A 254 -23.16 36.77 -11.70
C GLY A 254 -23.13 37.76 -10.53
N ILE A 255 -23.11 39.07 -10.80
CA ILE A 255 -22.95 40.13 -9.80
C ILE A 255 -24.26 40.42 -9.03
N LEU A 256 -25.42 39.90 -9.50
CA LEU A 256 -26.72 40.04 -8.81
C LEU A 256 -26.91 39.11 -7.59
N GLY A 257 -25.86 38.43 -7.13
CA GLY A 257 -25.89 37.55 -5.96
C GLY A 257 -25.22 38.08 -4.70
N PHE A 258 -24.79 39.35 -4.66
CA PHE A 258 -24.06 39.90 -3.51
C PHE A 258 -24.93 40.85 -2.68
N CYS A 259 -25.17 40.47 -1.42
CA CYS A 259 -25.80 41.28 -0.39
C CYS A 259 -25.14 42.67 -0.33
N ASP A 260 -25.95 43.70 -0.48
CA ASP A 260 -25.57 45.08 -0.22
C ASP A 260 -25.74 45.35 1.28
N PRO A 261 -24.69 45.66 2.05
CA PRO A 261 -24.83 46.11 3.43
C PRO A 261 -25.09 47.63 3.46
N ASP A 262 -26.00 48.16 2.64
CA ASP A 262 -26.39 49.57 2.70
C ASP A 262 -27.42 49.82 3.82
N SER A 263 -26.98 49.63 5.06
CA SER A 263 -27.71 50.14 6.22
C SER A 263 -26.85 50.35 7.48
N ASN A 264 -25.57 50.75 7.34
CA ASN A 264 -24.79 51.45 8.39
C ASN A 264 -24.99 50.94 9.85
N GLY A 265 -25.18 49.64 10.06
CA GLY A 265 -25.40 49.05 11.39
C GLY A 265 -26.67 49.47 12.15
N ILE A 266 -27.81 49.76 11.49
CA ILE A 266 -29.09 49.99 12.19
C ILE A 266 -30.14 48.94 11.79
N ARG A 267 -30.66 48.19 12.77
CA ARG A 267 -31.80 47.26 12.62
C ARG A 267 -33.09 48.03 12.29
N ASP A 268 -33.68 47.79 11.13
CA ASP A 268 -34.95 48.40 10.70
C ASP A 268 -36.14 47.42 10.67
N GLY A 269 -35.88 46.11 10.78
CA GLY A 269 -36.89 45.08 10.98
C GLY A 269 -37.70 44.71 9.73
N ILE A 270 -37.13 44.88 8.53
CA ILE A 270 -37.74 44.48 7.27
C ILE A 270 -36.84 43.43 6.59
N CYS A 271 -37.29 42.18 6.50
CA CYS A 271 -36.62 41.19 5.64
C CYS A 271 -36.84 41.56 4.17
N ASP A 272 -35.76 41.67 3.39
CA ASP A 272 -35.90 41.76 1.94
C ASP A 272 -36.35 40.39 1.39
N PRO A 273 -37.42 40.35 0.56
CA PRO A 273 -38.03 39.12 0.05
C PRO A 273 -37.12 38.33 -0.92
N ASP A 274 -35.94 38.87 -1.25
CA ASP A 274 -34.99 38.33 -2.22
C ASP A 274 -34.14 37.20 -1.62
N CYS A 275 -33.98 37.16 -0.30
CA CYS A 275 -33.23 36.13 0.43
C CYS A 275 -33.99 34.79 0.60
N ALA A 276 -35.21 34.70 0.09
CA ALA A 276 -36.10 33.56 0.35
C ALA A 276 -36.12 32.48 -0.74
N GLN A 277 -35.30 32.54 -1.80
CA GLN A 277 -35.27 31.46 -2.81
C GLN A 277 -33.87 31.01 -3.24
N ARG A 278 -33.57 29.75 -2.89
CA ARG A 278 -32.47 28.88 -3.35
C ARG A 278 -31.08 29.52 -3.30
N ASN A 279 -30.61 29.74 -2.08
CA ASN A 279 -29.26 29.45 -1.57
C ASN A 279 -29.16 30.16 -0.22
N TYR A 280 -29.33 29.40 0.86
CA TYR A 280 -29.49 29.92 2.22
C TYR A 280 -28.18 30.57 2.73
N ILE A 281 -28.13 31.91 2.70
CA ILE A 281 -27.30 32.70 3.61
C ILE A 281 -28.28 33.35 4.59
N CYS A 282 -28.14 33.06 5.88
CA CYS A 282 -28.93 33.75 6.90
C CYS A 282 -28.46 35.21 6.99
N ASP A 283 -29.42 36.11 6.80
CA ASP A 283 -29.32 37.51 7.19
C ASP A 283 -29.26 37.61 8.74
N PRO A 284 -28.31 38.36 9.33
CA PRO A 284 -28.22 38.60 10.79
C PRO A 284 -29.48 39.20 11.45
N ASP A 285 -30.49 39.60 10.67
CA ASP A 285 -31.68 40.28 11.17
C ASP A 285 -32.96 39.40 11.22
N CYS A 286 -32.87 38.09 10.94
CA CYS A 286 -34.03 37.19 10.96
C CYS A 286 -34.48 36.77 12.38
N ASP A 287 -35.71 37.12 12.75
CA ASP A 287 -36.37 36.78 14.02
C ASP A 287 -36.73 35.28 14.11
N GLY A 288 -35.74 34.46 14.48
CA GLY A 288 -35.92 33.32 15.39
C GLY A 288 -36.91 32.20 15.04
N ASN A 289 -37.13 31.86 13.76
CA ASN A 289 -37.96 30.70 13.39
C ASN A 289 -37.14 29.52 12.83
N ILE A 290 -37.34 28.35 13.46
CA ILE A 290 -36.72 27.07 13.07
C ILE A 290 -37.20 26.66 11.67
N THR A 291 -36.27 26.34 10.76
CA THR A 291 -36.55 25.73 9.45
C THR A 291 -35.69 24.50 9.22
N GLU A 292 -36.05 23.70 8.23
CA GLU A 292 -35.52 22.36 7.92
C GLU A 292 -33.99 22.30 7.76
N GLY A 293 -33.32 23.44 7.51
CA GLY A 293 -31.85 23.55 7.41
C GLY A 293 -31.12 24.12 8.63
N ASN A 294 -31.81 24.43 9.73
CA ASN A 294 -31.17 24.82 11.00
C ASN A 294 -32.02 24.30 12.18
N PRO A 295 -31.88 23.02 12.55
CA PRO A 295 -32.77 22.41 13.53
C PRO A 295 -32.51 22.87 14.98
N ASN A 296 -31.41 23.55 15.30
CA ASN A 296 -30.98 23.73 16.70
C ASN A 296 -30.47 25.11 17.16
N GLY A 297 -30.30 26.14 16.31
CA GLY A 297 -29.67 27.40 16.76
C GLY A 297 -30.60 28.61 16.80
N TYR A 298 -30.87 29.15 18.00
CA TYR A 298 -31.50 30.48 18.18
C TYR A 298 -30.48 31.62 18.18
N LEU A 299 -29.18 31.31 18.11
CA LEU A 299 -28.05 32.25 18.14
C LEU A 299 -26.98 31.82 17.12
N ASP A 300 -26.26 32.80 16.55
CA ASP A 300 -25.27 32.60 15.48
C ASP A 300 -24.14 31.60 15.82
N ASP A 301 -23.81 31.47 17.11
CA ASP A 301 -22.76 30.56 17.59
C ASP A 301 -23.14 29.07 17.47
N ASP A 302 -24.44 28.76 17.37
CA ASP A 302 -24.95 27.39 17.29
C ASP A 302 -24.83 26.80 15.87
N CYS A 303 -24.67 27.63 14.82
CA CYS A 303 -24.46 27.17 13.45
C CYS A 303 -23.04 26.60 13.19
N TYR A 304 -22.11 26.88 14.10
CA TYR A 304 -20.71 26.44 14.03
C TYR A 304 -20.40 25.26 14.96
N VAL A 305 -21.41 24.51 15.39
CA VAL A 305 -21.22 23.31 16.21
C VAL A 305 -21.47 22.07 15.36
N CYS A 306 -20.55 21.13 15.43
CA CYS A 306 -20.71 19.82 14.82
C CYS A 306 -21.82 19.06 15.57
N ASP A 307 -22.98 18.88 14.92
CA ASP A 307 -24.19 18.39 15.57
C ASP A 307 -24.18 16.87 15.79
N LYS A 308 -23.39 16.14 14.99
CA LYS A 308 -23.22 14.68 15.01
C LYS A 308 -24.51 13.93 14.68
N ILE A 309 -25.39 14.54 13.90
CA ILE A 309 -26.68 13.96 13.51
C ILE A 309 -26.71 13.89 12.00
N CYS A 310 -27.00 12.71 11.44
CA CYS A 310 -27.17 12.56 10.00
C CYS A 310 -28.42 13.31 9.51
N ASN A 311 -28.24 14.49 8.94
CA ASN A 311 -29.34 15.33 8.45
C ASN A 311 -29.04 15.99 7.10
N GLY A 312 -27.98 15.55 6.40
CA GLY A 312 -27.51 16.14 5.17
C GLY A 312 -26.74 17.44 5.36
N PHE A 313 -26.36 17.78 6.60
CA PHE A 313 -25.64 18.99 6.94
C PHE A 313 -24.43 18.66 7.82
N CYS A 314 -23.23 18.76 7.25
CA CYS A 314 -22.02 18.79 8.06
C CYS A 314 -21.61 20.23 8.34
N SER A 315 -21.52 20.60 9.63
CA SER A 315 -20.99 21.91 10.01
C SER A 315 -19.53 22.06 9.60
N LEU A 316 -19.14 23.25 9.14
CA LEU A 316 -17.75 23.65 8.85
C LEU A 316 -16.79 23.41 10.04
N ALA A 317 -17.32 23.34 11.25
CA ALA A 317 -16.55 23.08 12.46
C ALA A 317 -16.26 21.59 12.71
N CYS A 318 -16.93 20.67 12.02
CA CYS A 318 -16.74 19.22 12.18
C CYS A 318 -15.34 18.79 11.76
N LYS A 319 -14.62 18.14 12.67
CA LYS A 319 -13.32 17.48 12.43
C LYS A 319 -13.52 15.97 12.32
N ALA A 320 -12.57 15.27 11.72
CA ALA A 320 -12.57 13.80 11.66
C ALA A 320 -12.70 13.12 13.04
N SER A 321 -12.30 13.79 14.12
CA SER A 321 -12.44 13.29 15.49
C SER A 321 -13.86 13.37 16.03
N ASP A 322 -14.70 14.25 15.47
CA ASP A 322 -16.05 14.50 15.96
C ASP A 322 -17.01 13.37 15.60
N LYS A 323 -16.67 12.60 14.54
CA LYS A 323 -17.41 11.44 14.02
C LYS A 323 -18.85 11.79 13.67
N ASP A 324 -19.01 12.93 13.02
CA ASP A 324 -20.29 13.33 12.48
C ASP A 324 -20.70 12.39 11.33
N PRO A 325 -21.90 11.81 11.34
CA PRO A 325 -22.35 10.91 10.28
C PRO A 325 -22.31 11.52 8.87
N ASP A 326 -22.64 12.81 8.70
CA ASP A 326 -22.64 13.48 7.39
C ASP A 326 -21.23 13.71 6.84
N CYS A 327 -20.22 13.65 7.72
CA CYS A 327 -18.83 13.88 7.40
C CYS A 327 -17.90 13.20 8.41
N PRO A 328 -17.78 11.86 8.37
CA PRO A 328 -17.04 11.10 9.39
C PRO A 328 -15.55 11.45 9.41
N TYR A 329 -15.06 12.13 8.36
CA TYR A 329 -13.70 12.62 8.22
C TYR A 329 -13.58 14.15 8.43
N GLY A 330 -14.61 14.79 8.99
CA GLY A 330 -14.74 16.24 9.11
C GLY A 330 -15.20 16.90 7.81
N PHE A 331 -15.60 18.17 7.89
CA PHE A 331 -16.11 18.91 6.75
C PHE A 331 -15.04 19.09 5.66
N LYS A 332 -15.31 18.60 4.45
CA LYS A 332 -14.42 18.73 3.27
C LYS A 332 -15.02 19.55 2.13
N GLY A 333 -16.24 20.05 2.31
CA GLY A 333 -17.00 20.77 1.31
C GLY A 333 -18.41 20.21 1.17
N TRP A 334 -19.37 21.06 0.82
CA TRP A 334 -20.79 20.71 0.72
C TRP A 334 -21.10 19.66 -0.36
N ASN A 335 -20.18 19.46 -1.31
CA ASN A 335 -20.29 18.43 -2.37
C ASN A 335 -19.61 17.11 -2.00
N GLU A 336 -18.92 17.06 -0.86
CA GLU A 336 -18.22 15.87 -0.33
C GLU A 336 -18.88 15.34 0.95
N LEU A 337 -20.14 15.71 1.18
CA LEU A 337 -20.96 15.10 2.23
C LEU A 337 -21.13 13.62 1.88
N GLU A 338 -20.82 12.74 2.83
CA GLU A 338 -21.10 11.33 2.66
C GLU A 338 -22.58 11.11 2.91
N GLU A 339 -23.25 10.44 1.97
CA GLU A 339 -24.58 9.86 2.18
C GLU A 339 -24.51 9.00 3.46
N CYS A 340 -25.29 9.37 4.47
CA CYS A 340 -25.29 8.78 5.79
C CYS A 340 -26.69 8.31 6.19
N CYS A 341 -26.73 7.37 7.14
CA CYS A 341 -28.00 6.83 7.61
C CYS A 341 -28.75 7.80 8.53
N GLY A 342 -29.99 8.18 8.22
CA GLY A 342 -30.93 8.90 9.09
C GLY A 342 -31.48 10.26 8.60
N ASN A 343 -31.15 10.70 7.38
CA ASN A 343 -31.66 11.91 6.74
C ASN A 343 -33.06 11.77 6.08
N GLY A 344 -33.63 10.57 6.02
CA GLY A 344 -34.95 10.30 5.44
C GLY A 344 -34.99 10.15 3.90
N VAL A 345 -33.84 10.06 3.23
CA VAL A 345 -33.72 9.95 1.77
C VAL A 345 -32.65 8.92 1.41
N CYS A 346 -33.05 7.78 0.81
CA CYS A 346 -32.09 6.80 0.31
C CYS A 346 -31.25 7.38 -0.84
N GLY A 347 -29.95 7.48 -0.58
CA GLY A 347 -28.92 7.86 -1.51
C GLY A 347 -28.64 6.87 -2.63
N LYS A 348 -27.81 7.26 -3.61
CA LYS A 348 -27.43 6.39 -4.76
C LYS A 348 -26.65 5.14 -4.35
N ASN A 349 -26.01 5.16 -3.18
CA ASN A 349 -25.24 4.03 -2.64
C ASN A 349 -25.85 3.44 -1.36
N GLU A 350 -27.01 3.93 -0.93
CA GLU A 350 -27.70 3.43 0.24
C GLU A 350 -28.72 2.37 -0.15
N THR A 351 -28.85 1.34 0.69
CA THR A 351 -29.90 0.33 0.60
C THR A 351 -30.67 0.34 1.92
N CYS A 352 -31.92 -0.13 1.94
CA CYS A 352 -32.66 -0.29 3.20
C CYS A 352 -32.00 -1.31 4.16
N GLU A 353 -30.95 -2.02 3.75
CA GLU A 353 -30.15 -2.89 4.61
C GLU A 353 -28.95 -2.15 5.22
N SER A 354 -28.32 -1.23 4.49
CA SER A 354 -27.20 -0.42 4.97
C SER A 354 -27.66 0.79 5.80
N CYS A 355 -28.82 1.37 5.51
CA CYS A 355 -29.41 2.51 6.22
C CYS A 355 -30.92 2.36 6.41
N LYS A 356 -31.33 1.67 7.49
CA LYS A 356 -32.75 1.42 7.81
C LYS A 356 -33.54 2.68 8.18
N GLU A 357 -32.84 3.74 8.57
CA GLU A 357 -33.40 4.97 9.12
C GLU A 357 -33.91 5.93 8.03
N ASP A 358 -33.46 5.76 6.77
CA ASP A 358 -33.82 6.62 5.63
C ASP A 358 -34.98 6.11 4.79
N CYS A 359 -35.44 4.88 5.04
CA CYS A 359 -36.58 4.35 4.32
C CYS A 359 -37.90 4.99 4.88
N PRO A 360 -38.93 5.23 4.06
CA PRO A 360 -40.19 5.82 4.51
C PRO A 360 -41.03 4.83 5.34
N SER A 361 -41.25 5.14 6.62
CA SER A 361 -41.99 4.36 7.64
C SER A 361 -42.68 3.06 7.16
N GLY A 362 -41.92 1.96 7.12
CA GLY A 362 -42.30 0.60 6.70
C GLY A 362 -41.12 -0.13 6.04
N ASN A 363 -39.98 -0.24 6.74
CA ASN A 363 -38.63 0.06 6.22
C ASN A 363 -37.64 -1.08 5.95
N THR A 364 -38.05 -2.29 5.57
CA THR A 364 -37.11 -3.21 4.88
C THR A 364 -37.68 -3.65 3.53
N CYS A 365 -36.84 -4.11 2.61
CA CYS A 365 -37.35 -4.75 1.39
C CYS A 365 -38.39 -5.85 1.74
N GLU A 366 -38.27 -6.50 2.91
CA GLU A 366 -39.22 -7.51 3.39
C GLU A 366 -40.61 -6.94 3.66
N ASP A 367 -40.74 -5.69 4.11
CA ASP A 367 -42.03 -5.03 4.36
C ASP A 367 -42.83 -4.84 3.06
N PHE A 368 -42.13 -4.76 1.93
CA PHE A 368 -42.71 -4.71 0.58
C PHE A 368 -42.79 -6.08 -0.10
N ASP A 369 -42.56 -7.16 0.65
CA ASP A 369 -42.46 -8.53 0.12
C ASP A 369 -41.34 -8.69 -0.93
N LYS A 370 -40.27 -7.88 -0.85
CA LYS A 370 -39.09 -7.88 -1.74
C LYS A 370 -37.81 -8.32 -1.00
N VAL A 371 -36.68 -8.40 -1.71
CA VAL A 371 -35.34 -8.66 -1.15
C VAL A 371 -34.32 -7.63 -1.64
N CYS A 372 -33.32 -7.33 -0.83
CA CYS A 372 -32.27 -6.37 -1.18
C CYS A 372 -31.35 -6.97 -2.26
N CYS A 373 -31.42 -6.47 -3.50
CA CYS A 373 -30.58 -6.94 -4.59
C CYS A 373 -30.32 -5.83 -5.63
N PRO A 374 -29.46 -4.84 -5.33
CA PRO A 374 -29.27 -3.68 -6.21
C PRO A 374 -28.71 -4.03 -7.59
N SER A 375 -28.02 -5.17 -7.70
CA SER A 375 -27.51 -5.70 -8.96
C SER A 375 -28.59 -6.32 -9.85
N SER A 376 -29.82 -6.50 -9.34
CA SER A 376 -30.89 -7.10 -10.09
C SER A 376 -31.46 -6.15 -11.13
N THR A 377 -31.74 -6.69 -12.32
CA THR A 377 -32.41 -5.93 -13.39
C THR A 377 -33.83 -5.47 -13.04
N ASP A 378 -34.45 -6.07 -12.01
CA ASP A 378 -35.78 -5.69 -11.50
C ASP A 378 -35.72 -4.95 -10.15
N ALA A 379 -34.54 -4.52 -9.72
CA ALA A 379 -34.42 -3.68 -8.53
C ALA A 379 -35.11 -2.33 -8.76
N ASP A 380 -35.89 -1.89 -7.78
CA ASP A 380 -36.45 -0.54 -7.78
C ASP A 380 -35.40 0.51 -7.40
N GLU A 381 -35.83 1.77 -7.28
CA GLU A 381 -34.96 2.90 -6.92
C GLU A 381 -34.31 2.76 -5.53
N TYR A 382 -34.79 1.83 -4.70
CA TYR A 382 -34.27 1.54 -3.36
C TYR A 382 -33.37 0.29 -3.33
N GLY A 383 -33.08 -0.31 -4.50
CA GLY A 383 -32.29 -1.54 -4.60
C GLY A 383 -33.06 -2.81 -4.21
N CYS A 384 -34.38 -2.74 -4.04
CA CYS A 384 -35.22 -3.88 -3.68
C CYS A 384 -35.73 -4.61 -4.92
N SER A 385 -35.41 -5.90 -5.02
CA SER A 385 -35.83 -6.82 -6.07
C SER A 385 -37.12 -7.55 -5.69
N SER A 386 -38.05 -7.64 -6.64
CA SER A 386 -39.28 -8.45 -6.49
C SER A 386 -39.03 -9.95 -6.65
N LYS A 387 -37.95 -10.33 -7.35
CA LYS A 387 -37.49 -11.72 -7.42
C LYS A 387 -36.86 -12.15 -6.10
N LYS A 388 -37.48 -13.11 -5.42
CA LYS A 388 -37.00 -13.72 -4.17
C LYS A 388 -37.40 -15.19 -4.08
N ASN A 389 -36.81 -15.92 -3.14
CA ASN A 389 -37.05 -17.35 -2.93
C ASN A 389 -36.83 -18.18 -4.21
N LEU A 390 -35.88 -17.74 -5.05
CA LEU A 390 -35.53 -18.41 -6.29
C LEU A 390 -35.00 -19.82 -5.99
N SER A 391 -35.51 -20.75 -6.79
CA SER A 391 -35.26 -22.18 -6.76
C SER A 391 -33.93 -22.52 -7.43
N GLN A 392 -33.48 -23.76 -7.24
CA GLN A 392 -32.27 -24.26 -7.88
C GLN A 392 -32.34 -24.09 -9.42
N GLY A 393 -31.33 -23.41 -9.98
CA GLY A 393 -31.20 -23.15 -11.41
C GLY A 393 -32.01 -21.97 -11.93
N GLU A 394 -32.66 -21.19 -11.08
CA GLU A 394 -33.31 -19.94 -11.50
C GLU A 394 -32.32 -18.77 -11.54
N GLU A 395 -32.52 -17.84 -12.48
CA GLU A 395 -31.60 -16.71 -12.70
C GLU A 395 -31.67 -15.70 -11.55
N CYS A 396 -30.52 -15.36 -10.99
CA CYS A 396 -30.35 -14.43 -9.88
C CYS A 396 -29.21 -13.44 -10.18
N TYR A 397 -29.12 -12.38 -9.38
CA TYR A 397 -28.12 -11.32 -9.47
C TYR A 397 -27.40 -11.09 -8.13
N CYS A 398 -27.93 -11.63 -7.03
CA CYS A 398 -27.30 -11.68 -5.72
C CYS A 398 -27.90 -12.81 -4.86
N ASP A 399 -27.22 -13.13 -3.75
CA ASP A 399 -27.54 -14.29 -2.90
C ASP A 399 -28.91 -14.18 -2.22
N SER A 400 -29.35 -12.96 -1.87
CA SER A 400 -30.63 -12.71 -1.18
C SER A 400 -31.87 -13.04 -2.03
N GLN A 401 -31.73 -13.16 -3.35
CA GLN A 401 -32.83 -13.60 -4.21
C GLN A 401 -33.07 -15.11 -4.13
N CYS A 402 -32.08 -15.88 -3.69
CA CYS A 402 -32.16 -17.32 -3.59
C CYS A 402 -32.84 -17.76 -2.28
N ASN A 403 -33.40 -18.97 -2.26
CA ASN A 403 -33.92 -19.59 -1.03
C ASN A 403 -32.80 -19.75 0.03
N GLU A 404 -33.12 -19.76 1.33
CA GLU A 404 -32.21 -19.72 2.53
C GLU A 404 -31.07 -20.76 2.55
N SER A 405 -31.05 -21.71 1.61
CA SER A 405 -30.05 -22.78 1.49
C SER A 405 -29.28 -22.73 0.16
N MET A 406 -29.34 -21.61 -0.56
CA MET A 406 -28.76 -21.43 -1.89
C MET A 406 -27.98 -20.12 -1.99
N LEU A 407 -26.98 -20.11 -2.87
CA LEU A 407 -26.19 -18.93 -3.23
C LEU A 407 -26.35 -18.64 -4.73
N CYS A 408 -26.27 -17.36 -5.08
CA CYS A 408 -26.31 -16.94 -6.46
C CYS A 408 -24.93 -17.14 -7.12
N THR A 409 -24.81 -18.21 -7.90
CA THR A 409 -23.55 -18.59 -8.55
C THR A 409 -23.69 -18.48 -10.06
N SER A 410 -22.89 -17.61 -10.69
CA SER A 410 -22.95 -17.42 -12.16
C SER A 410 -24.36 -17.09 -12.66
N ASN A 411 -24.96 -16.13 -11.96
CA ASN A 411 -26.32 -15.66 -12.14
C ASN A 411 -27.40 -16.73 -11.97
N HIS A 412 -27.15 -17.85 -11.28
CA HIS A 412 -28.18 -18.86 -11.00
C HIS A 412 -28.12 -19.32 -9.55
N CYS A 413 -29.29 -19.51 -8.92
CA CYS A 413 -29.37 -19.98 -7.54
C CYS A 413 -28.97 -21.45 -7.48
N CYS A 414 -27.97 -21.75 -6.66
CA CYS A 414 -27.48 -23.11 -6.44
C CYS A 414 -27.36 -23.44 -4.97
N PRO A 415 -27.61 -24.69 -4.54
CA PRO A 415 -27.41 -25.10 -3.17
C PRO A 415 -26.03 -24.71 -2.66
N ILE A 416 -25.92 -24.31 -1.40
CA ILE A 416 -24.63 -24.02 -0.76
C ILE A 416 -23.66 -25.19 -1.04
N ASN A 417 -22.44 -24.87 -1.48
CA ASN A 417 -21.41 -25.80 -2.01
C ASN A 417 -21.61 -26.33 -3.44
N SER A 418 -22.53 -25.71 -4.18
CA SER A 418 -22.78 -26.00 -5.59
C SER A 418 -22.60 -24.73 -6.41
N PHE A 419 -22.27 -24.90 -7.69
CA PHE A 419 -22.15 -23.78 -8.63
C PHE A 419 -22.87 -24.13 -9.93
N TRP A 420 -23.40 -23.13 -10.62
CA TRP A 420 -24.02 -23.33 -11.92
C TRP A 420 -22.97 -23.64 -13.00
N ASN A 421 -22.99 -24.85 -13.54
CA ASN A 421 -22.05 -25.28 -14.59
C ASN A 421 -22.49 -24.88 -16.01
N GLY A 422 -23.59 -24.13 -16.13
CA GLY A 422 -24.26 -23.76 -17.39
C GLY A 422 -25.51 -24.58 -17.70
N THR A 423 -25.71 -25.72 -17.05
CA THR A 423 -26.88 -26.60 -17.22
C THR A 423 -27.54 -27.01 -15.91
N GLU A 424 -26.76 -27.16 -14.84
CA GLU A 424 -27.24 -27.58 -13.53
C GLU A 424 -26.34 -27.03 -12.43
N CYS A 425 -26.84 -27.05 -11.19
CA CYS A 425 -26.01 -26.80 -10.02
C CYS A 425 -25.17 -28.04 -9.71
N SER A 426 -23.87 -27.91 -9.88
CA SER A 426 -22.89 -28.96 -9.64
C SER A 426 -22.27 -28.78 -8.26
N ASN A 427 -22.34 -29.78 -7.40
CA ASN A 427 -21.80 -29.78 -6.02
C ASN A 427 -20.26 -29.84 -5.95
N LYS A 428 -19.55 -29.24 -6.90
CA LYS A 428 -18.10 -29.42 -7.04
C LYS A 428 -17.39 -28.09 -7.00
N THR A 429 -16.62 -27.83 -5.96
CA THR A 429 -15.72 -26.66 -5.99
C THR A 429 -14.40 -27.13 -6.59
N ASP A 430 -14.12 -26.84 -7.86
CA ASP A 430 -12.82 -27.19 -8.44
C ASP A 430 -11.70 -26.31 -7.85
N VAL A 431 -11.96 -25.02 -7.60
CA VAL A 431 -10.98 -24.04 -7.12
C VAL A 431 -11.43 -23.42 -5.80
N LEU A 432 -10.63 -23.55 -4.74
CA LEU A 432 -10.85 -22.86 -3.48
C LEU A 432 -9.88 -21.68 -3.37
N ILE A 433 -10.41 -20.48 -3.22
CA ILE A 433 -9.66 -19.24 -3.01
C ILE A 433 -9.81 -18.87 -1.54
N VAL A 434 -8.71 -18.63 -0.84
CA VAL A 434 -8.74 -18.43 0.63
C VAL A 434 -7.94 -17.21 1.07
N ALA A 435 -8.42 -16.58 2.14
CA ALA A 435 -7.73 -15.51 2.86
C ALA A 435 -8.04 -15.60 4.38
N LEU A 436 -7.42 -14.74 5.17
CA LEU A 436 -7.70 -14.58 6.61
C LEU A 436 -8.09 -13.12 6.90
N LYS A 437 -9.39 -12.85 7.10
CA LYS A 437 -9.91 -11.48 7.16
C LYS A 437 -9.32 -10.69 8.32
N THR A 438 -9.15 -11.35 9.47
CA THR A 438 -8.53 -10.76 10.66
C THR A 438 -7.11 -10.28 10.39
N ASN A 439 -6.35 -11.01 9.55
CA ASN A 439 -5.00 -10.61 9.19
C ASN A 439 -4.99 -9.53 8.10
N MET A 440 -5.90 -9.61 7.11
CA MET A 440 -6.02 -8.61 6.05
C MET A 440 -6.36 -7.22 6.63
N LYS A 441 -7.30 -7.14 7.59
CA LYS A 441 -7.70 -5.90 8.27
C LYS A 441 -6.59 -5.20 9.06
N LYS A 442 -5.44 -5.84 9.28
CA LYS A 442 -4.30 -5.20 9.95
C LYS A 442 -3.54 -4.22 9.04
N VAL A 443 -3.69 -4.33 7.71
CA VAL A 443 -2.97 -3.49 6.73
C VAL A 443 -3.88 -2.92 5.64
N TYR A 444 -5.09 -3.46 5.48
CA TYR A 444 -6.07 -2.98 4.52
C TYR A 444 -7.28 -2.39 5.22
N SER A 445 -7.73 -1.25 4.69
CA SER A 445 -9.03 -0.67 5.03
C SER A 445 -10.18 -1.54 4.52
N ASP A 446 -11.38 -1.36 5.08
CA ASP A 446 -12.58 -2.09 4.63
C ASP A 446 -12.88 -1.82 3.15
N SER A 447 -12.65 -0.60 2.65
CA SER A 447 -12.78 -0.27 1.23
C SER A 447 -11.82 -1.09 0.34
N GLN A 448 -10.55 -1.24 0.75
CA GLN A 448 -9.58 -2.07 0.02
C GLN A 448 -9.94 -3.56 0.06
N ILE A 449 -10.50 -4.04 1.17
CA ILE A 449 -11.01 -5.41 1.27
C ILE A 449 -12.19 -5.61 0.33
N GLN A 450 -13.14 -4.66 0.27
CA GLN A 450 -14.25 -4.72 -0.67
C GLN A 450 -13.78 -4.72 -2.13
N GLN A 451 -12.76 -3.92 -2.46
CA GLN A 451 -12.14 -3.93 -3.79
C GLN A 451 -11.54 -5.30 -4.14
N LEU A 452 -10.87 -5.94 -3.17
CA LEU A 452 -10.36 -7.30 -3.33
C LEU A 452 -11.49 -8.32 -3.55
N GLU A 453 -12.53 -8.29 -2.72
CA GLU A 453 -13.69 -9.19 -2.83
C GLU A 453 -14.37 -9.05 -4.21
N ASN A 454 -14.57 -7.81 -4.68
CA ASN A 454 -15.10 -7.53 -6.01
C ASN A 454 -14.20 -8.09 -7.13
N LYS A 455 -12.87 -7.95 -6.99
CA LYS A 455 -11.92 -8.49 -7.97
C LYS A 455 -11.88 -10.02 -7.96
N VAL A 456 -11.97 -10.64 -6.80
CA VAL A 456 -12.06 -12.11 -6.67
C VAL A 456 -13.36 -12.62 -7.30
N LYS A 457 -14.48 -11.91 -7.14
CA LYS A 457 -15.74 -12.23 -7.81
C LYS A 457 -15.58 -12.22 -9.34
N GLU A 458 -14.97 -11.18 -9.92
CA GLU A 458 -14.68 -11.13 -11.37
C GLU A 458 -13.80 -12.32 -11.81
N PHE A 459 -12.82 -12.69 -11.00
CA PHE A 459 -11.95 -13.83 -11.28
C PHE A 459 -12.71 -15.17 -11.24
N ILE A 460 -13.57 -15.39 -10.24
CA ILE A 460 -14.45 -16.58 -10.15
C ILE A 460 -15.36 -16.68 -11.38
N GLU A 461 -16.01 -15.58 -11.77
CA GLU A 461 -16.86 -15.53 -12.96
C GLU A 461 -16.08 -15.85 -14.23
N THR A 462 -14.82 -15.39 -14.31
CA THR A 462 -13.92 -15.69 -15.43
C THR A 462 -13.57 -17.18 -15.48
N LEU A 463 -13.23 -17.79 -14.34
CA LEU A 463 -12.95 -19.23 -14.25
C LEU A 463 -14.16 -20.07 -14.68
N ASN A 464 -15.37 -19.72 -14.22
CA ASN A 464 -16.54 -20.46 -14.65
C ASN A 464 -16.78 -20.28 -16.16
N LYS A 465 -16.81 -19.02 -16.62
CA LYS A 465 -17.15 -18.71 -18.01
C LYS A 465 -16.22 -19.36 -19.02
N TYR A 466 -14.90 -19.20 -18.83
CA TYR A 466 -13.89 -19.60 -19.82
C TYR A 466 -13.24 -20.96 -19.53
N GLU A 467 -13.13 -21.36 -18.27
CA GLU A 467 -12.45 -22.62 -17.90
C GLU A 467 -13.38 -23.76 -17.51
N LYS A 468 -14.67 -23.46 -17.26
CA LYS A 468 -15.65 -24.39 -16.71
C LYS A 468 -15.18 -24.97 -15.37
N LEU A 469 -14.54 -24.13 -14.56
CA LEU A 469 -14.12 -24.47 -13.20
C LEU A 469 -15.05 -23.78 -12.19
N GLY A 470 -15.67 -24.57 -11.32
CA GLY A 470 -16.39 -24.02 -10.18
C GLY A 470 -15.41 -23.48 -9.15
N ALA A 471 -15.60 -22.24 -8.70
CA ALA A 471 -14.70 -21.61 -7.74
C ALA A 471 -15.47 -21.01 -6.55
N LEU A 472 -14.87 -21.07 -5.36
CA LEU A 472 -15.41 -20.52 -4.12
C LEU A 472 -14.34 -19.68 -3.41
N PHE A 473 -14.73 -18.51 -2.93
CA PHE A 473 -13.89 -17.68 -2.06
C PHE A 473 -14.37 -17.73 -0.61
N LEU A 474 -13.45 -17.95 0.33
CA LEU A 474 -13.72 -17.96 1.77
C LEU A 474 -12.63 -17.22 2.56
N TYR A 475 -13.06 -16.49 3.58
CA TYR A 475 -12.20 -16.17 4.71
C TYR A 475 -12.24 -17.32 5.72
N LEU A 476 -11.08 -17.93 5.98
CA LEU A 476 -11.02 -19.15 6.79
C LEU A 476 -11.34 -18.93 8.27
N ASP A 477 -11.30 -17.67 8.73
CA ASP A 477 -11.56 -17.22 10.10
C ASP A 477 -12.96 -16.63 10.31
N GLU A 478 -13.82 -16.64 9.28
CA GLU A 478 -15.22 -16.22 9.37
C GLU A 478 -16.19 -17.40 9.61
N ASP A 479 -17.41 -17.08 10.06
CA ASP A 479 -18.45 -18.08 10.39
C ASP A 479 -18.87 -18.91 9.18
N LYS A 480 -18.87 -18.33 7.98
CA LYS A 480 -19.16 -19.03 6.72
C LYS A 480 -18.30 -20.29 6.52
N THR A 481 -17.06 -20.28 6.99
CA THR A 481 -16.19 -21.48 6.96
C THR A 481 -16.69 -22.53 7.95
N SER A 482 -17.08 -22.11 9.16
CA SER A 482 -17.68 -22.97 10.17
C SER A 482 -19.02 -23.56 9.73
N ASP A 483 -19.81 -22.84 8.93
CA ASP A 483 -21.09 -23.35 8.43
C ASP A 483 -20.90 -24.54 7.46
N ILE A 484 -19.76 -24.63 6.78
CA ILE A 484 -19.47 -25.69 5.79
C ILE A 484 -18.93 -26.96 6.48
N ILE A 485 -18.01 -26.80 7.43
CA ILE A 485 -17.27 -27.94 8.03
C ILE A 485 -17.42 -28.07 9.55
N GLY A 486 -18.19 -27.19 10.20
CA GLY A 486 -18.37 -27.17 11.65
C GLY A 486 -17.18 -26.61 12.44
N ASN A 487 -16.20 -26.01 11.77
CA ASN A 487 -15.03 -25.39 12.40
C ASN A 487 -14.44 -24.27 11.51
N LYS A 488 -13.65 -23.37 12.09
CA LYS A 488 -12.96 -22.28 11.38
C LYS A 488 -11.57 -22.04 11.98
N VAL A 489 -10.76 -21.22 11.30
CA VAL A 489 -9.45 -20.81 11.82
C VAL A 489 -9.68 -19.88 13.02
N THR A 490 -9.13 -20.25 14.16
CA THR A 490 -9.18 -19.47 15.41
C THR A 490 -7.83 -18.86 15.76
N GLN A 491 -6.76 -19.37 15.16
CA GLN A 491 -5.39 -18.89 15.34
C GLN A 491 -4.77 -18.58 13.97
N PRO A 492 -5.02 -17.38 13.41
CA PRO A 492 -4.61 -17.04 12.04
C PRO A 492 -3.09 -16.90 11.83
N ASN A 493 -2.29 -17.02 12.89
CA ASN A 493 -0.83 -17.08 12.84
C ASN A 493 -0.26 -18.49 13.03
N ASN A 494 -1.12 -19.50 13.22
CA ASN A 494 -0.72 -20.87 13.45
C ASN A 494 -0.99 -21.71 12.19
N TRP A 495 0.08 -22.04 11.47
CA TRP A 495 -0.02 -22.79 10.22
C TRP A 495 -0.74 -24.13 10.39
N ASN A 496 -0.56 -24.85 11.50
CA ASN A 496 -1.23 -26.13 11.76
C ASN A 496 -2.75 -25.96 11.90
N ASN A 497 -3.21 -24.85 12.48
CA ASN A 497 -4.63 -24.58 12.61
C ASN A 497 -5.26 -24.25 11.25
N ILE A 498 -4.55 -23.49 10.41
CA ILE A 498 -4.94 -23.19 9.04
C ILE A 498 -5.02 -24.48 8.22
N ASP A 499 -3.98 -25.30 8.29
CA ASP A 499 -3.85 -26.58 7.58
C ASP A 499 -5.00 -27.54 7.92
N GLY A 500 -5.28 -27.74 9.21
CA GLY A 500 -6.39 -28.61 9.65
C GLY A 500 -7.78 -28.14 9.24
N VAL A 501 -7.99 -26.83 9.00
CA VAL A 501 -9.24 -26.29 8.45
C VAL A 501 -9.30 -26.50 6.94
N LEU A 502 -8.20 -26.22 6.23
CA LEU A 502 -8.09 -26.45 4.79
C LEU A 502 -8.30 -27.92 4.43
N ASP A 503 -7.70 -28.85 5.16
CA ASP A 503 -7.87 -30.29 4.97
C ASP A 503 -9.34 -30.73 4.96
N GLN A 504 -10.11 -30.20 5.92
CA GLN A 504 -11.53 -30.49 6.02
C GLN A 504 -12.31 -29.86 4.87
N LEU A 505 -12.04 -28.59 4.55
CA LEU A 505 -12.69 -27.90 3.43
C LEU A 505 -12.41 -28.60 2.10
N ILE A 506 -11.15 -28.92 1.82
CA ILE A 506 -10.75 -29.55 0.57
C ILE A 506 -11.43 -30.92 0.39
N LYS A 507 -11.44 -31.75 1.44
CA LYS A 507 -12.14 -33.06 1.43
C LYS A 507 -13.65 -32.87 1.24
N LYS A 508 -14.26 -31.93 1.97
CA LYS A 508 -15.71 -31.68 1.96
C LYS A 508 -16.19 -31.14 0.61
N LEU A 509 -15.43 -30.24 0.00
CA LEU A 509 -15.80 -29.52 -1.23
C LEU A 509 -15.23 -30.18 -2.50
N ASN A 510 -14.43 -31.23 -2.36
CA ASN A 510 -13.74 -31.94 -3.44
C ASN A 510 -12.87 -31.01 -4.30
N VAL A 511 -12.08 -30.18 -3.62
CA VAL A 511 -11.22 -29.16 -4.23
C VAL A 511 -10.12 -29.79 -5.06
N LYS A 512 -9.82 -29.20 -6.22
CA LYS A 512 -8.71 -29.60 -7.09
C LYS A 512 -7.57 -28.59 -7.12
N TYR A 513 -7.83 -27.32 -6.84
CA TYR A 513 -6.83 -26.25 -6.85
C TYR A 513 -7.05 -25.35 -5.63
N LEU A 514 -5.97 -25.00 -4.94
CA LEU A 514 -6.00 -24.03 -3.85
C LEU A 514 -5.27 -22.75 -4.28
N ILE A 515 -5.90 -21.60 -4.07
CA ILE A 515 -5.30 -20.28 -4.25
C ILE A 515 -5.33 -19.53 -2.93
N ILE A 516 -4.15 -19.18 -2.42
CA ILE A 516 -3.97 -18.43 -1.18
C ILE A 516 -3.79 -16.95 -1.52
N LEU A 517 -4.59 -16.07 -0.90
CA LEU A 517 -4.40 -14.62 -0.96
C LEU A 517 -3.74 -14.14 0.33
N GLY A 518 -2.57 -13.51 0.19
CA GLY A 518 -1.78 -12.98 1.29
C GLY A 518 -0.33 -13.46 1.29
N GLY A 519 0.58 -12.61 1.77
CA GLY A 519 1.98 -12.89 2.02
C GLY A 519 2.19 -13.59 3.35
N TYR A 520 3.44 -13.58 3.83
CA TYR A 520 3.85 -14.38 4.99
C TYR A 520 3.07 -13.99 6.27
N ASP A 521 2.96 -12.70 6.60
CA ASP A 521 2.24 -12.26 7.82
C ASP A 521 0.71 -12.22 7.64
N ARG A 522 0.20 -12.37 6.41
CA ARG A 522 -1.25 -12.40 6.13
C ARG A 522 -1.80 -13.81 6.14
N PHE A 523 -1.04 -14.74 5.59
CA PHE A 523 -1.34 -16.15 5.55
C PHE A 523 -0.04 -16.93 5.76
N VAL A 524 0.23 -17.27 7.02
CA VAL A 524 1.51 -17.88 7.45
C VAL A 524 1.85 -19.10 6.58
N GLN A 525 3.13 -19.27 6.26
CA GLN A 525 3.62 -20.48 5.59
C GLN A 525 4.06 -21.51 6.63
N SER A 526 3.95 -22.80 6.32
CA SER A 526 4.45 -23.85 7.22
C SER A 526 5.98 -23.73 7.37
N PRO A 527 6.51 -23.66 8.59
CA PRO A 527 7.95 -23.59 8.82
C PRO A 527 8.61 -24.93 8.47
N TYR A 528 9.56 -24.90 7.55
CA TYR A 528 10.34 -26.07 7.13
C TYR A 528 11.85 -25.84 7.27
N GLY A 529 12.60 -26.83 7.75
CA GLY A 529 14.07 -26.83 7.70
C GLY A 529 14.82 -26.33 8.94
N THR A 530 14.21 -26.26 10.13
CA THR A 530 14.88 -25.78 11.36
C THR A 530 15.95 -26.72 11.94
N ARG A 531 16.08 -27.94 11.42
CA ARG A 531 17.05 -28.94 11.88
C ARG A 531 17.66 -29.70 10.71
N PHE A 532 18.53 -29.05 9.95
CA PHE A 532 19.55 -29.80 9.21
C PHE A 532 20.78 -29.95 10.10
N PRO A 533 20.96 -31.11 10.75
CA PRO A 533 22.26 -31.43 11.31
C PRO A 533 23.20 -31.71 10.12
N VAL A 534 24.44 -31.24 10.21
CA VAL A 534 25.64 -31.84 9.56
C VAL A 534 26.20 -31.24 8.26
N VAL A 535 25.46 -30.59 7.34
CA VAL A 535 26.08 -30.29 6.02
C VAL A 535 27.06 -29.10 6.01
N TYR A 536 26.82 -28.06 6.82
CA TYR A 536 27.78 -26.97 7.01
C TYR A 536 27.85 -26.58 8.50
N PRO A 537 28.84 -27.07 9.27
CA PRO A 537 29.00 -26.68 10.65
C PRO A 537 29.17 -25.15 10.75
N GLY A 538 28.23 -24.48 11.41
CA GLY A 538 28.27 -23.03 11.66
C GLY A 538 27.18 -22.19 10.97
N ILE A 539 26.36 -22.75 10.07
CA ILE A 539 25.24 -22.02 9.44
C ILE A 539 23.92 -22.42 10.10
N SER A 540 23.39 -21.54 10.95
CA SER A 540 22.03 -21.63 11.46
C SER A 540 21.06 -21.31 10.32
N MET A 541 20.26 -22.28 9.89
CA MET A 541 19.22 -22.03 8.90
C MET A 541 17.95 -21.53 9.58
N GLU A 542 17.53 -20.32 9.26
CA GLU A 542 16.20 -19.84 9.64
C GLU A 542 15.11 -20.76 9.03
N PRO A 543 13.98 -20.99 9.74
CA PRO A 543 12.84 -21.71 9.19
C PRO A 543 12.40 -21.09 7.85
N SER A 544 12.34 -21.93 6.83
CA SER A 544 11.78 -21.62 5.50
C SER A 544 10.26 -21.63 5.57
N GLY A 545 9.59 -20.85 4.71
CA GLY A 545 8.15 -21.03 4.49
C GLY A 545 7.86 -22.09 3.42
N SER A 546 6.87 -22.94 3.64
CA SER A 546 6.34 -23.88 2.64
C SER A 546 4.82 -23.75 2.56
N ASP A 547 4.31 -23.76 1.32
CA ASP A 547 2.88 -23.89 1.03
C ASP A 547 2.48 -25.33 0.67
N ALA A 548 3.46 -26.25 0.56
CA ALA A 548 3.16 -27.63 0.17
C ALA A 548 2.28 -28.38 1.18
N PRO A 549 2.41 -28.19 2.51
CA PRO A 549 1.52 -28.83 3.47
C PRO A 549 0.04 -28.51 3.22
N TYR A 550 -0.29 -27.29 2.81
CA TYR A 550 -1.68 -26.89 2.50
C TYR A 550 -2.31 -27.63 1.31
N GLY A 551 -1.52 -28.37 0.53
CA GLY A 551 -1.98 -29.23 -0.55
C GLY A 551 -1.73 -30.71 -0.32
N ASP A 552 -1.17 -31.11 0.83
CA ASP A 552 -0.93 -32.49 1.26
C ASP A 552 -2.03 -32.92 2.22
N ILE A 553 -3.10 -33.47 1.64
CA ILE A 553 -4.35 -33.79 2.31
C ILE A 553 -4.29 -35.17 2.99
N THR A 554 -3.41 -36.03 2.48
CA THR A 554 -3.20 -37.40 2.94
C THR A 554 -2.13 -37.51 4.02
N GLY A 555 -1.28 -36.48 4.17
CA GLY A 555 -0.18 -36.43 5.12
C GLY A 555 1.01 -37.30 4.71
N ASP A 556 1.15 -37.63 3.42
CA ASP A 556 2.22 -38.46 2.87
C ASP A 556 3.42 -37.64 2.35
N TYR A 557 3.38 -36.32 2.57
CA TYR A 557 4.33 -35.30 2.10
C TYR A 557 4.29 -35.05 0.60
N LEU A 558 3.33 -35.62 -0.14
CA LEU A 558 3.06 -35.33 -1.54
C LEU A 558 1.89 -34.37 -1.67
N LEU A 559 1.90 -33.60 -2.75
CA LEU A 559 0.81 -32.70 -3.08
C LEU A 559 -0.30 -33.55 -3.69
N ASP A 560 -1.45 -33.56 -3.04
CA ASP A 560 -2.69 -34.10 -3.57
C ASP A 560 -3.34 -33.11 -4.54
N ILE A 561 -3.25 -31.81 -4.22
CA ILE A 561 -3.71 -30.70 -5.07
C ILE A 561 -2.62 -29.65 -5.27
N PRO A 562 -2.55 -28.98 -6.43
CA PRO A 562 -1.71 -27.79 -6.59
C PRO A 562 -2.15 -26.63 -5.70
N VAL A 563 -1.17 -25.94 -5.14
CA VAL A 563 -1.33 -24.73 -4.33
C VAL A 563 -0.61 -23.58 -5.01
N GLY A 564 -1.34 -22.49 -5.30
CA GLY A 564 -0.77 -21.22 -5.73
C GLY A 564 -0.98 -20.13 -4.68
N ARG A 565 -0.08 -19.15 -4.63
CA ARG A 565 -0.18 -18.01 -3.71
C ARG A 565 -0.07 -16.69 -4.45
N ILE A 566 -0.95 -15.75 -4.14
CA ILE A 566 -0.85 -14.34 -4.56
C ILE A 566 -0.47 -13.53 -3.31
N PRO A 567 0.83 -13.21 -3.11
CA PRO A 567 1.32 -12.59 -1.89
C PRO A 567 1.20 -11.07 -1.90
N ASP A 568 1.31 -10.49 -0.71
CA ASP A 568 1.46 -9.05 -0.44
C ASP A 568 2.58 -8.82 0.60
N PRO A 569 3.16 -7.61 0.70
CA PRO A 569 4.18 -7.31 1.70
C PRO A 569 3.58 -7.14 3.11
N ASN A 570 4.42 -7.20 4.14
CA ASN A 570 3.98 -7.14 5.55
C ASN A 570 3.28 -5.82 5.91
N ASN A 571 3.59 -4.71 5.24
CA ASN A 571 2.89 -3.43 5.43
C ASN A 571 1.65 -3.26 4.53
N GLY A 572 1.30 -4.28 3.74
CA GLY A 572 0.21 -4.24 2.77
C GLY A 572 0.58 -3.50 1.48
N ASP A 573 0.14 -4.06 0.35
CA ASP A 573 0.15 -3.43 -0.97
C ASP A 573 -0.91 -4.16 -1.82
N ILE A 574 -2.16 -3.69 -1.72
CA ILE A 574 -3.32 -4.36 -2.31
C ILE A 574 -3.16 -4.49 -3.84
N ASP A 575 -2.43 -3.56 -4.47
CA ASP A 575 -2.20 -3.56 -5.91
C ASP A 575 -1.45 -4.81 -6.38
N VAL A 576 -0.59 -5.42 -5.54
CA VAL A 576 0.08 -6.67 -5.90
C VAL A 576 -0.96 -7.77 -6.17
N ILE A 577 -1.95 -7.88 -5.28
CA ILE A 577 -3.01 -8.87 -5.39
C ILE A 577 -3.93 -8.55 -6.56
N LEU A 578 -4.38 -7.29 -6.65
CA LEU A 578 -5.30 -6.86 -7.71
C LEU A 578 -4.68 -7.03 -9.11
N ARG A 579 -3.41 -6.66 -9.30
CA ARG A 579 -2.71 -6.81 -10.59
C ARG A 579 -2.45 -8.28 -10.96
N ALA A 580 -2.17 -9.14 -9.99
CA ALA A 580 -2.03 -10.57 -10.22
C ALA A 580 -3.37 -11.20 -10.67
N LEU A 581 -4.48 -10.80 -10.04
CA LEU A 581 -5.83 -11.23 -10.44
C LEU A 581 -6.21 -10.69 -11.82
N ASP A 582 -5.95 -9.40 -12.11
CA ASP A 582 -6.19 -8.82 -13.44
C ASP A 582 -5.42 -9.57 -14.55
N THR A 583 -4.17 -9.92 -14.28
CA THR A 583 -3.33 -10.69 -15.20
C THR A 583 -3.91 -12.08 -15.44
N SER A 584 -4.35 -12.77 -14.37
CA SER A 584 -4.95 -14.10 -14.45
C SER A 584 -6.28 -14.07 -15.21
N ILE A 585 -7.14 -13.09 -14.91
CA ILE A 585 -8.41 -12.83 -15.61
C ILE A 585 -8.17 -12.64 -17.11
N LYS A 586 -7.22 -11.77 -17.47
CA LYS A 586 -6.84 -11.49 -18.86
C LYS A 586 -6.35 -12.76 -19.56
N LEU A 587 -5.52 -13.55 -18.91
CA LEU A 587 -4.98 -14.78 -19.50
C LEU A 587 -6.06 -15.85 -19.72
N HIS A 588 -6.98 -16.05 -18.78
CA HIS A 588 -8.12 -16.95 -18.97
C HIS A 588 -9.03 -16.51 -20.13
N LYS A 589 -9.34 -15.20 -20.21
CA LYS A 589 -10.08 -14.63 -21.35
C LYS A 589 -9.36 -14.89 -22.69
N ASN A 590 -8.02 -14.98 -22.68
CA ASN A 590 -7.19 -15.25 -23.85
C ASN A 590 -6.92 -16.74 -24.13
N GLY A 591 -7.49 -17.65 -23.35
CA GLY A 591 -7.34 -19.10 -23.50
C GLY A 591 -6.07 -19.69 -22.85
N GLY A 592 -5.40 -18.93 -21.98
CA GLY A 592 -4.21 -19.38 -21.25
C GLY A 592 -2.95 -18.56 -21.52
N ILE A 593 -1.86 -18.96 -20.88
CA ILE A 593 -0.53 -18.35 -20.98
C ILE A 593 0.23 -18.86 -22.21
N SER A 594 0.90 -17.97 -22.94
CA SER A 594 1.88 -18.35 -23.96
C SER A 594 3.19 -18.73 -23.28
N LEU A 595 3.89 -19.75 -23.78
CA LEU A 595 5.31 -20.03 -23.47
C LEU A 595 6.11 -20.10 -24.78
N LYS A 596 5.70 -19.33 -25.79
CA LYS A 596 6.27 -19.37 -27.14
C LYS A 596 7.65 -18.74 -27.22
N SER A 597 7.83 -17.59 -26.60
CA SER A 597 9.13 -16.96 -26.47
C SER A 597 9.72 -17.33 -25.13
N TYR A 598 10.95 -17.86 -25.13
CA TYR A 598 11.60 -18.28 -23.91
C TYR A 598 13.06 -17.89 -23.87
N ILE A 599 13.59 -17.78 -22.66
CA ILE A 599 15.02 -17.62 -22.41
C ILE A 599 15.36 -18.34 -21.10
N ALA A 600 16.53 -18.97 -21.06
CA ALA A 600 17.05 -19.58 -19.85
C ALA A 600 18.45 -19.01 -19.55
N PRO A 601 18.54 -17.84 -18.91
CA PRO A 601 19.83 -17.34 -18.46
C PRO A 601 20.41 -18.25 -17.38
N ILE A 602 21.59 -18.84 -17.66
CA ILE A 602 22.26 -19.80 -16.79
C ILE A 602 23.65 -19.35 -16.39
N MET A 603 24.00 -19.54 -15.13
CA MET A 603 25.37 -19.42 -14.63
C MET A 603 26.18 -20.67 -14.99
N ALA A 604 26.80 -20.75 -16.19
CA ALA A 604 27.61 -21.94 -16.53
C ALA A 604 29.12 -21.81 -16.19
N CYS A 605 29.62 -20.64 -15.81
CA CYS A 605 31.06 -20.38 -15.73
C CYS A 605 31.45 -19.56 -14.49
N GLY A 606 32.09 -20.22 -13.51
CA GLY A 606 32.86 -19.58 -12.45
C GLY A 606 32.06 -18.89 -11.34
N GLY A 607 31.60 -19.68 -10.36
CA GLY A 607 31.45 -19.15 -9.00
C GLY A 607 32.81 -18.77 -8.40
N TYR A 608 32.83 -18.39 -7.12
CA TYR A 608 34.05 -18.03 -6.35
C TYR A 608 35.19 -19.08 -6.44
N ASP A 609 34.89 -20.31 -6.87
CA ASP A 609 35.80 -21.44 -6.97
C ASP A 609 36.16 -21.87 -8.42
N ASN A 610 35.78 -21.12 -9.45
CA ASN A 610 36.02 -21.47 -10.86
C ASN A 610 35.45 -22.83 -11.30
N ARG A 611 34.53 -23.44 -10.53
CA ARG A 611 33.94 -24.75 -10.90
C ARG A 611 32.71 -24.56 -11.80
N PRO A 612 32.57 -25.38 -12.86
CA PRO A 612 31.42 -25.31 -13.77
C PRO A 612 30.16 -25.82 -13.08
N TRP A 613 29.17 -24.94 -12.87
CA TRP A 613 27.82 -25.33 -12.45
C TRP A 613 27.05 -25.83 -13.68
N ASN A 614 27.02 -27.13 -13.88
CA ASN A 614 26.40 -27.72 -15.07
C ASN A 614 24.87 -27.80 -15.00
N THR A 615 24.26 -27.63 -13.81
CA THR A 615 22.81 -27.76 -13.62
C THR A 615 21.99 -27.03 -14.69
N GLY A 616 22.33 -25.77 -14.97
CA GLY A 616 21.58 -24.96 -15.94
C GLY A 616 21.74 -25.47 -17.37
N LYS A 617 22.96 -25.86 -17.74
CA LYS A 617 23.25 -26.46 -19.05
C LYS A 617 22.50 -27.77 -19.24
N CYS A 618 22.45 -28.60 -18.20
CA CYS A 618 21.77 -29.88 -18.24
C CYS A 618 20.24 -29.73 -18.23
N PHE A 619 19.71 -28.73 -17.51
CA PHE A 619 18.32 -28.32 -17.60
C PHE A 619 17.98 -27.90 -19.03
N CYS A 620 18.75 -26.97 -19.62
CA CYS A 620 18.55 -26.50 -21.00
C CYS A 620 18.55 -27.68 -21.99
N SER A 621 19.53 -28.57 -21.88
CA SER A 621 19.65 -29.74 -22.75
C SER A 621 18.46 -30.70 -22.61
N TYR A 622 17.97 -30.91 -21.39
CA TYR A 622 16.88 -31.86 -21.12
C TYR A 622 15.50 -31.31 -21.55
N VAL A 623 15.26 -30.02 -21.29
CA VAL A 623 13.98 -29.36 -21.54
C VAL A 623 13.87 -28.91 -23.00
N PHE A 624 14.87 -28.17 -23.50
CA PHE A 624 14.84 -27.52 -24.82
C PHE A 624 15.60 -28.28 -25.91
N GLY A 625 16.23 -29.42 -25.59
CA GLY A 625 17.00 -30.22 -26.57
C GLY A 625 18.27 -29.55 -27.08
N SER A 626 18.66 -28.38 -26.56
CA SER A 626 19.89 -27.67 -26.92
C SER A 626 20.63 -27.21 -25.66
N SER A 627 21.96 -27.29 -25.68
CA SER A 627 22.77 -26.99 -24.48
C SER A 627 23.10 -25.51 -24.29
N CYS A 628 23.05 -24.68 -25.34
CA CYS A 628 23.42 -23.25 -25.25
C CYS A 628 22.66 -22.31 -26.23
N GLN A 629 22.15 -22.76 -27.37
CA GLN A 629 21.63 -21.84 -28.39
C GLN A 629 20.36 -21.09 -27.97
N ALA A 630 19.52 -21.71 -27.12
CA ALA A 630 18.37 -21.06 -26.49
C ALA A 630 18.69 -20.39 -25.12
N CYS A 631 19.94 -20.52 -24.64
CA CYS A 631 20.37 -20.11 -23.29
C CYS A 631 21.42 -18.98 -23.33
N GLY A 632 21.59 -18.30 -24.47
CA GLY A 632 22.58 -17.23 -24.66
C GLY A 632 24.02 -17.74 -24.54
N ASN A 633 24.98 -16.82 -24.37
CA ASN A 633 26.33 -17.22 -23.94
C ASN A 633 26.19 -17.90 -22.57
N CYS A 634 26.38 -19.22 -22.53
CA CYS A 634 26.37 -20.02 -21.30
C CYS A 634 27.32 -19.44 -20.20
N CYS A 635 28.31 -18.62 -20.58
CA CYS A 635 29.11 -17.81 -19.66
C CYS A 635 28.74 -16.33 -19.76
N GLY A 636 28.20 -15.70 -18.71
CA GLY A 636 28.02 -14.25 -18.67
C GLY A 636 27.00 -13.76 -17.64
N CYS A 637 27.00 -12.46 -17.37
CA CYS A 637 26.00 -11.85 -16.49
C CYS A 637 24.65 -11.71 -17.16
N ILE A 638 23.56 -11.90 -16.40
CA ILE A 638 22.22 -11.67 -16.93
C ILE A 638 22.03 -10.16 -17.11
N ALA A 639 21.89 -9.71 -18.35
CA ALA A 639 21.38 -8.38 -18.62
C ALA A 639 19.85 -8.41 -18.44
N PRO A 640 19.26 -7.64 -17.51
CA PRO A 640 17.80 -7.65 -17.27
C PRO A 640 16.98 -7.43 -18.55
N GLY A 641 17.49 -6.61 -19.48
CA GLY A 641 16.83 -6.36 -20.76
C GLY A 641 16.62 -7.60 -21.64
N GLU A 642 17.39 -8.69 -21.45
CA GLU A 642 17.22 -9.92 -22.23
C GLU A 642 16.00 -10.74 -21.81
N THR A 643 15.51 -10.56 -20.57
CA THR A 643 14.30 -11.22 -20.08
C THR A 643 13.02 -10.45 -20.41
N SER A 644 13.15 -9.17 -20.78
CA SER A 644 12.04 -8.33 -21.21
C SER A 644 11.39 -8.86 -22.49
N GLY A 645 10.06 -8.89 -22.51
CA GLY A 645 9.23 -9.36 -23.62
C GLY A 645 9.28 -10.88 -23.84
N LYS A 646 9.76 -11.66 -22.86
CA LYS A 646 9.79 -13.12 -22.92
C LYS A 646 8.61 -13.72 -22.17
N ASP A 647 7.95 -14.68 -22.81
CA ASP A 647 6.80 -15.37 -22.21
C ASP A 647 7.24 -16.33 -21.09
N PHE A 648 8.39 -17.00 -21.26
CA PHE A 648 8.93 -17.95 -20.30
C PHE A 648 10.40 -17.66 -19.97
N VAL A 649 10.71 -17.46 -18.69
CA VAL A 649 12.07 -17.18 -18.23
C VAL A 649 12.49 -18.22 -17.19
N VAL A 650 13.65 -18.84 -17.39
CA VAL A 650 14.24 -19.74 -16.39
C VAL A 650 15.55 -19.14 -15.88
N VAL A 651 15.58 -18.75 -14.62
CA VAL A 651 16.78 -18.15 -14.01
C VAL A 651 17.52 -19.20 -13.20
N LEU A 652 18.73 -19.57 -13.63
CA LEU A 652 19.70 -20.26 -12.77
C LEU A 652 20.85 -19.34 -12.43
N ALA A 653 20.80 -18.81 -11.21
CA ALA A 653 21.90 -18.04 -10.67
C ALA A 653 21.86 -18.05 -9.14
N HIS A 654 22.84 -17.40 -8.52
CA HIS A 654 22.80 -17.21 -7.06
C HIS A 654 21.62 -16.32 -6.68
N GLY A 655 21.07 -16.54 -5.49
CA GLY A 655 20.13 -15.62 -4.87
C GLY A 655 20.73 -15.05 -3.60
N PRO A 656 19.99 -14.21 -2.87
CA PRO A 656 20.53 -13.51 -1.70
C PRO A 656 20.79 -14.44 -0.50
N GLY A 657 20.34 -15.70 -0.56
CA GLY A 657 20.45 -16.63 0.55
C GLY A 657 19.34 -16.39 1.58
N GLN A 658 19.71 -16.35 2.87
CA GLN A 658 18.80 -16.09 3.99
C GLN A 658 18.80 -14.62 4.45
N GLU A 659 19.75 -13.84 3.95
CA GLU A 659 19.85 -12.41 4.26
C GLU A 659 18.65 -11.66 3.65
N PRO A 660 18.13 -10.62 4.31
CA PRO A 660 17.01 -9.80 3.82
C PRO A 660 17.26 -9.14 2.46
N CYS A 661 18.48 -9.18 1.95
CA CYS A 661 18.90 -8.50 0.74
C CYS A 661 18.06 -8.97 -0.46
N ASP A 662 17.44 -8.03 -1.15
CA ASP A 662 16.37 -8.28 -2.11
C ASP A 662 16.81 -8.79 -3.48
N ILE A 663 18.04 -9.29 -3.64
CA ILE A 663 18.68 -9.33 -4.95
C ILE A 663 18.63 -10.73 -5.55
N LEU A 664 17.85 -10.92 -6.62
CA LEU A 664 18.13 -11.98 -7.59
C LEU A 664 19.50 -11.68 -8.20
N HIS A 665 20.54 -12.43 -7.82
CA HIS A 665 21.82 -12.26 -8.51
C HIS A 665 21.70 -12.99 -9.83
N GLY A 666 21.14 -12.34 -10.85
CA GLY A 666 21.40 -12.74 -12.22
C GLY A 666 22.90 -12.64 -12.46
N GLY A 667 23.59 -13.76 -12.26
CA GLY A 667 24.97 -13.81 -11.76
C GLY A 667 25.93 -12.80 -12.37
N CYS A 668 26.75 -12.15 -11.55
CA CYS A 668 28.15 -11.90 -11.89
C CYS A 668 28.91 -11.47 -10.63
N PHE A 669 29.78 -12.35 -10.14
CA PHE A 669 30.80 -11.95 -9.20
C PHE A 669 31.93 -11.27 -9.98
N ILE A 670 31.96 -9.94 -9.99
CA ILE A 670 33.23 -9.26 -10.18
C ILE A 670 34.00 -9.44 -8.87
N SER A 671 35.20 -9.99 -9.00
CA SER A 671 36.11 -10.42 -7.94
C SER A 671 36.16 -9.49 -6.73
N GLY A 672 35.94 -10.06 -5.55
CA GLY A 672 36.59 -9.65 -4.30
C GLY A 672 36.07 -8.37 -3.67
N THR A 673 34.98 -8.47 -2.90
CA THR A 673 34.83 -8.02 -1.49
C THR A 673 33.35 -7.91 -1.13
N GLY A 674 32.85 -8.81 -0.27
CA GLY A 674 31.61 -8.62 0.50
C GLY A 674 30.28 -8.81 -0.26
N MET A 675 29.39 -9.60 0.34
CA MET A 675 28.09 -10.09 -0.18
C MET A 675 27.06 -9.04 -0.67
N CYS A 676 27.36 -7.73 -0.70
CA CYS A 676 26.35 -6.71 -1.00
C CYS A 676 26.85 -5.43 -1.69
N ARG A 677 28.09 -5.33 -2.20
CA ARG A 677 28.61 -4.05 -2.71
C ARG A 677 29.38 -4.17 -4.04
N GLY A 678 28.77 -3.69 -5.13
CA GLY A 678 29.54 -3.15 -6.27
C GLY A 678 29.37 -3.77 -7.66
N SER A 679 28.56 -4.82 -7.86
CA SER A 679 28.28 -5.39 -9.20
C SER A 679 26.83 -5.12 -9.61
N ARG A 680 26.54 -4.93 -10.92
CA ARG A 680 25.16 -4.71 -11.42
C ARG A 680 24.32 -5.95 -11.09
N SER A 681 23.40 -5.78 -10.16
CA SER A 681 22.59 -6.83 -9.54
C SER A 681 21.14 -6.71 -10.03
N PHE A 682 20.53 -7.81 -10.50
CA PHE A 682 19.16 -7.81 -11.02
C PHE A 682 18.11 -7.97 -9.90
N GLY A 683 17.61 -6.85 -9.37
CA GLY A 683 16.70 -6.82 -8.24
C GLY A 683 15.23 -6.53 -8.58
N PRO A 684 14.35 -6.49 -7.57
CA PRO A 684 12.94 -6.13 -7.70
C PRO A 684 12.74 -4.74 -8.31
N ASN A 685 13.67 -3.81 -8.07
CA ASN A 685 13.62 -2.47 -8.64
C ASN A 685 13.76 -2.47 -10.17
N ASP A 686 14.50 -3.42 -10.73
CA ASP A 686 14.68 -3.53 -12.18
C ASP A 686 13.42 -4.04 -12.87
N ILE A 687 12.56 -4.80 -12.16
CA ILE A 687 11.32 -5.38 -12.72
C ILE A 687 10.41 -4.31 -13.32
N SER A 688 10.32 -3.14 -12.68
CA SER A 688 9.47 -2.04 -13.15
C SER A 688 9.87 -1.49 -14.53
N SER A 689 11.11 -1.73 -14.96
CA SER A 689 11.64 -1.30 -16.26
C SER A 689 11.54 -2.37 -17.35
N LEU A 690 11.10 -3.59 -17.01
CA LEU A 690 11.01 -4.72 -17.92
C LEU A 690 9.56 -4.93 -18.37
N ASP A 691 9.38 -5.30 -19.63
CA ASP A 691 8.13 -5.90 -20.08
C ASP A 691 8.07 -7.36 -19.64
N ILE A 692 7.45 -7.63 -18.49
CA ILE A 692 7.22 -8.98 -17.98
C ILE A 692 5.76 -9.40 -18.10
N SER A 693 4.98 -8.65 -18.88
CA SER A 693 3.53 -8.79 -18.96
C SER A 693 3.13 -10.20 -19.38
N ASN A 694 2.30 -10.84 -18.57
CA ASN A 694 1.77 -12.19 -18.74
C ASN A 694 2.84 -13.30 -18.80
N SER A 695 4.07 -13.04 -18.36
CA SER A 695 5.16 -14.02 -18.39
C SER A 695 5.11 -15.02 -17.23
N MET A 696 5.76 -16.17 -17.41
CA MET A 696 6.05 -17.15 -16.35
C MET A 696 7.55 -17.22 -16.08
N TRP A 697 7.93 -17.09 -14.81
CA TRP A 697 9.32 -17.17 -14.37
C TRP A 697 9.54 -18.38 -13.46
N MET A 698 10.59 -19.15 -13.74
CA MET A 698 11.08 -20.22 -12.88
C MET A 698 12.48 -19.87 -12.38
N SER A 699 12.59 -19.50 -11.11
CA SER A 699 13.84 -19.07 -10.48
C SER A 699 14.40 -20.15 -9.57
N MET A 700 15.52 -20.76 -9.98
CA MET A 700 16.26 -21.72 -9.17
C MET A 700 17.19 -21.05 -8.15
N ALA A 701 17.19 -19.72 -8.06
CA ALA A 701 18.00 -18.98 -7.12
C ALA A 701 17.59 -19.24 -5.65
N CYS A 702 18.58 -19.27 -4.75
CA CYS A 702 18.37 -19.36 -3.30
C CYS A 702 17.52 -18.18 -2.81
N GLY A 703 16.39 -18.43 -2.13
CA GLY A 703 15.57 -17.35 -1.59
C GLY A 703 14.81 -16.51 -2.63
N GLY A 704 14.78 -16.92 -3.91
CA GLY A 704 14.10 -16.18 -4.97
C GLY A 704 12.58 -16.04 -4.77
N GLY A 705 11.96 -16.89 -3.95
CA GLY A 705 10.55 -16.82 -3.53
C GLY A 705 10.37 -16.39 -2.07
N HIS A 706 11.40 -15.89 -1.38
CA HIS A 706 11.29 -15.59 0.05
C HIS A 706 10.30 -14.44 0.32
N LEU A 707 9.29 -14.68 1.15
CA LEU A 707 8.26 -13.70 1.53
C LEU A 707 8.41 -13.17 2.97
N ARG A 708 9.16 -13.86 3.82
CA ARG A 708 9.29 -13.49 5.23
C ARG A 708 10.15 -12.22 5.36
N LEU A 709 9.81 -11.37 6.34
CA LEU A 709 10.47 -10.08 6.61
C LEU A 709 10.43 -9.06 5.47
N LYS A 710 9.53 -9.20 4.48
CA LYS A 710 9.41 -8.27 3.36
C LYS A 710 8.35 -7.22 3.67
N SER A 711 8.79 -6.04 4.14
CA SER A 711 7.90 -4.94 4.52
C SER A 711 7.29 -4.19 3.34
N SER A 712 7.89 -4.25 2.15
CA SER A 712 7.40 -3.60 0.93
C SER A 712 7.50 -4.51 -0.29
N THR A 713 6.74 -4.18 -1.34
CA THR A 713 6.76 -4.89 -2.63
C THR A 713 8.15 -4.89 -3.28
N SER A 714 8.88 -3.78 -3.18
CA SER A 714 10.26 -3.67 -3.67
C SER A 714 11.24 -4.56 -2.90
N GLY A 715 10.83 -5.10 -1.74
CA GLY A 715 11.58 -6.09 -0.97
C GLY A 715 11.44 -7.52 -1.49
N SER A 716 10.60 -7.76 -2.50
CA SER A 716 10.37 -9.11 -3.03
C SER A 716 10.28 -9.09 -4.55
N ILE A 717 11.15 -9.84 -5.21
CA ILE A 717 11.09 -9.98 -6.65
C ILE A 717 9.80 -10.66 -7.08
N THR A 718 9.30 -11.64 -6.32
CA THR A 718 8.01 -12.28 -6.57
C THR A 718 6.86 -11.27 -6.53
N MET A 719 6.80 -10.43 -5.50
CA MET A 719 5.72 -9.44 -5.38
C MET A 719 5.85 -8.34 -6.46
N SER A 720 7.08 -7.86 -6.72
CA SER A 720 7.34 -6.89 -7.78
C SER A 720 6.99 -7.45 -9.16
N PHE A 721 7.30 -8.72 -9.42
CA PHE A 721 6.96 -9.43 -10.64
C PHE A 721 5.44 -9.48 -10.86
N LEU A 722 4.68 -9.92 -9.85
CA LEU A 722 3.23 -10.00 -9.94
C LEU A 722 2.58 -8.61 -10.06
N LYS A 723 3.07 -7.61 -9.31
CA LYS A 723 2.57 -6.22 -9.38
C LYS A 723 2.73 -5.61 -10.78
N ASN A 724 3.80 -5.96 -11.48
CA ASN A 724 4.09 -5.47 -12.84
C ASN A 724 3.52 -6.38 -13.95
N GLY A 725 2.53 -7.20 -13.63
CA GLY A 725 1.77 -7.97 -14.62
C GLY A 725 2.38 -9.32 -15.00
N GLY A 726 3.39 -9.79 -14.28
CA GLY A 726 3.84 -11.18 -14.38
C GLY A 726 2.75 -12.15 -13.94
N ALA A 727 2.62 -13.30 -14.61
CA ALA A 727 1.52 -14.22 -14.38
C ALA A 727 1.82 -15.28 -13.32
N VAL A 728 2.98 -15.93 -13.44
CA VAL A 728 3.39 -17.01 -12.53
C VAL A 728 4.87 -16.90 -12.22
N PHE A 729 5.21 -17.02 -10.94
CA PHE A 729 6.59 -17.09 -10.47
C PHE A 729 6.78 -18.36 -9.65
N VAL A 730 7.76 -19.18 -9.98
CA VAL A 730 8.15 -20.36 -9.19
C VAL A 730 9.52 -20.08 -8.59
N GLY A 731 9.66 -20.19 -7.27
CA GLY A 731 10.91 -19.88 -6.60
C GLY A 731 11.03 -20.49 -5.21
N SER A 732 12.25 -20.52 -4.70
CA SER A 732 12.56 -21.09 -3.38
C SER A 732 12.46 -20.06 -2.26
N THR A 733 11.87 -20.44 -1.14
CA THR A 733 11.86 -19.64 0.10
C THR A 733 13.16 -19.76 0.90
N ASN A 734 14.09 -20.63 0.52
CA ASN A 734 15.39 -20.81 1.19
C ASN A 734 16.50 -21.21 0.20
N LEU A 735 17.64 -21.72 0.71
CA LEU A 735 18.78 -22.16 -0.09
C LEU A 735 18.37 -23.28 -1.05
N ASN A 736 18.70 -23.12 -2.32
CA ASN A 736 18.68 -24.20 -3.30
C ASN A 736 20.08 -24.79 -3.42
N PHE A 737 20.16 -26.11 -3.62
CA PHE A 737 21.39 -26.84 -3.81
C PHE A 737 21.40 -27.39 -5.23
N GLY A 738 22.53 -27.28 -5.89
CA GLY A 738 22.83 -27.93 -7.17
C GLY A 738 24.07 -28.82 -7.01
N ASP A 739 24.40 -29.58 -8.05
CA ASP A 739 25.61 -30.41 -8.11
C ASP A 739 26.55 -29.95 -9.23
N LEU A 740 27.83 -30.26 -9.08
CA LEU A 740 28.90 -30.01 -10.03
C LEU A 740 29.04 -31.13 -11.08
N GLY A 741 28.15 -32.14 -11.04
CA GLY A 741 28.13 -33.28 -11.94
C GLY A 741 27.97 -32.91 -13.42
N GLY A 742 28.25 -33.84 -14.34
CA GLY A 742 27.98 -33.65 -15.78
C GLY A 742 26.51 -33.93 -16.13
N CYS A 743 26.08 -33.59 -17.36
CA CYS A 743 24.73 -33.89 -17.88
C CYS A 743 24.54 -35.38 -18.19
N GLY A 744 24.79 -36.26 -17.21
CA GLY A 744 24.59 -37.69 -17.31
C GLY A 744 23.11 -38.07 -17.44
N SER A 745 22.73 -39.25 -16.96
CA SER A 745 21.35 -39.76 -17.05
C SER A 745 20.35 -39.05 -16.11
N ILE A 746 20.80 -38.10 -15.28
CA ILE A 746 19.96 -37.38 -14.32
C ILE A 746 19.39 -36.13 -15.01
N PRO A 747 18.06 -35.96 -15.09
CA PRO A 747 17.45 -34.73 -15.62
C PRO A 747 18.00 -33.49 -14.93
N GLY A 748 18.30 -32.42 -15.66
CA GLY A 748 18.85 -31.22 -15.03
C GLY A 748 20.26 -31.34 -14.44
N GLY A 749 20.93 -32.50 -14.56
CA GLY A 749 22.36 -32.68 -14.24
C GLY A 749 22.69 -32.87 -12.76
N ASP A 750 21.75 -32.63 -11.85
CA ASP A 750 21.89 -32.88 -10.42
C ASP A 750 20.64 -33.54 -9.87
N GLY A 751 20.76 -34.34 -8.80
CA GLY A 751 19.60 -34.94 -8.11
C GLY A 751 18.83 -33.97 -7.20
N CYS A 752 19.01 -32.66 -7.39
CA CYS A 752 18.57 -31.58 -6.51
C CYS A 752 17.66 -30.59 -7.27
N ILE A 753 17.97 -29.28 -7.24
CA ILE A 753 17.12 -28.25 -7.84
C ILE A 753 16.98 -28.38 -9.36
N GLY A 754 18.05 -28.82 -10.04
CA GLY A 754 18.07 -29.04 -11.48
C GLY A 754 17.07 -30.08 -11.91
N THR A 755 17.11 -31.27 -11.29
CA THR A 755 16.12 -32.33 -11.57
C THR A 755 14.72 -31.82 -11.29
N LEU A 756 14.48 -31.19 -10.13
CA LEU A 756 13.14 -30.73 -9.75
C LEU A 756 12.52 -29.84 -10.84
N TYR A 757 13.23 -28.79 -11.26
CA TYR A 757 12.71 -27.87 -12.25
C TYR A 757 12.66 -28.49 -13.64
N ALA A 758 13.62 -29.35 -14.00
CA ALA A 758 13.61 -30.07 -15.27
C ALA A 758 12.38 -30.99 -15.40
N LEU A 759 12.01 -31.68 -14.33
CA LEU A 759 10.82 -32.55 -14.31
C LEU A 759 9.52 -31.75 -14.38
N ILE A 760 9.46 -30.56 -13.78
CA ILE A 760 8.32 -29.65 -13.94
C ILE A 760 8.23 -29.17 -15.39
N ALA A 761 9.30 -28.55 -15.92
CA ALA A 761 9.29 -27.94 -17.24
C ALA A 761 9.09 -28.96 -18.37
N LYS A 762 9.60 -30.19 -18.23
CA LYS A 762 9.43 -31.26 -19.24
C LYS A 762 7.98 -31.71 -19.39
N LYS A 763 7.13 -31.46 -18.39
CA LYS A 763 5.70 -31.79 -18.43
C LYS A 763 4.84 -30.69 -19.05
N PHE A 764 5.43 -29.54 -19.42
CA PHE A 764 4.71 -28.50 -20.13
C PHE A 764 4.12 -29.06 -21.43
N ALA A 765 2.81 -28.87 -21.58
CA ALA A 765 2.07 -29.28 -22.75
C ALA A 765 0.90 -28.33 -22.97
N VAL A 766 0.56 -28.08 -24.22
CA VAL A 766 -0.60 -27.25 -24.58
C VAL A 766 -1.87 -27.83 -23.95
N ASN A 767 -2.74 -26.96 -23.45
CA ASN A 767 -3.96 -27.23 -22.69
C ASN A 767 -3.79 -27.88 -21.31
N LYS A 768 -2.56 -28.16 -20.85
CA LYS A 768 -2.33 -28.53 -19.44
C LYS A 768 -2.26 -27.28 -18.57
N ARG A 769 -2.74 -27.41 -17.32
CA ARG A 769 -2.66 -26.34 -16.31
C ARG A 769 -1.31 -26.35 -15.62
N LEU A 770 -0.79 -25.15 -15.34
CA LEU A 770 0.52 -24.97 -14.72
C LEU A 770 0.59 -25.63 -13.34
N GLY A 771 -0.47 -25.55 -12.53
CA GLY A 771 -0.53 -26.19 -11.23
C GLY A 771 -0.45 -27.72 -11.31
N ASP A 772 -1.17 -28.34 -12.24
CA ASP A 772 -1.12 -29.81 -12.42
C ASP A 772 0.28 -30.27 -12.80
N ILE A 773 0.92 -29.56 -13.74
CA ILE A 773 2.30 -29.83 -14.15
C ILE A 773 3.26 -29.66 -12.98
N TYR A 774 3.11 -28.58 -12.21
CA TYR A 774 3.93 -28.31 -11.05
C TYR A 774 3.83 -29.42 -10.00
N LYS A 775 2.61 -29.84 -9.67
CA LYS A 775 2.33 -30.97 -8.76
C LYS A 775 2.95 -32.27 -9.28
N GLU A 776 2.64 -32.65 -10.53
CA GLU A 776 3.16 -33.87 -11.15
C GLU A 776 4.70 -33.91 -11.14
N GLY A 777 5.35 -32.79 -11.48
CA GLY A 777 6.80 -32.66 -11.50
C GLY A 777 7.42 -32.76 -10.10
N LYS A 778 6.82 -32.08 -9.12
CA LYS A 778 7.24 -32.14 -7.71
C LYS A 778 7.10 -33.55 -7.13
N ASN A 779 5.95 -34.20 -7.32
CA ASN A 779 5.72 -35.54 -6.80
C ASN A 779 6.67 -36.55 -7.45
N GLU A 780 6.89 -36.46 -8.76
CA GLU A 780 7.86 -37.33 -9.45
C GLU A 780 9.29 -37.12 -8.93
N TYR A 781 9.70 -35.87 -8.71
CA TYR A 781 11.00 -35.55 -8.11
C TYR A 781 11.15 -36.23 -6.74
N TYR A 782 10.17 -36.02 -5.86
CA TYR A 782 10.19 -36.57 -4.51
C TYR A 782 10.29 -38.10 -4.47
N SER A 783 9.53 -38.78 -5.33
CA SER A 783 9.46 -40.24 -5.34
C SER A 783 10.66 -40.92 -5.99
N LYS A 784 11.33 -40.28 -6.95
CA LYS A 784 12.36 -40.93 -7.78
C LYS A 784 13.78 -40.49 -7.48
N TYR A 785 13.96 -39.30 -6.89
CA TYR A 785 15.27 -38.69 -6.75
C TYR A 785 15.58 -38.37 -5.29
N SER A 786 16.87 -38.33 -4.99
CA SER A 786 17.41 -37.99 -3.70
C SER A 786 18.52 -36.96 -3.91
N CYS A 787 18.38 -35.81 -3.26
CA CYS A 787 19.43 -34.81 -3.24
C CYS A 787 20.38 -35.10 -2.08
N ALA A 788 21.68 -35.23 -2.35
CA ALA A 788 22.69 -35.46 -1.31
C ALA A 788 22.78 -34.30 -0.29
N TYR A 789 22.37 -33.09 -0.70
CA TYR A 789 22.41 -31.88 0.09
C TYR A 789 20.99 -31.47 0.50
N GLY A 790 20.60 -31.76 1.74
CA GLY A 790 19.26 -31.41 2.24
C GLY A 790 18.14 -32.41 1.90
N GLY A 791 18.35 -33.38 1.01
CA GLY A 791 17.33 -34.36 0.65
C GLY A 791 16.28 -33.84 -0.33
N SER A 792 15.55 -34.75 -0.99
CA SER A 792 14.49 -34.39 -1.93
C SER A 792 13.32 -33.67 -1.25
N THR A 793 12.97 -34.06 -0.01
CA THR A 793 11.93 -33.39 0.80
C THR A 793 12.20 -31.90 0.99
N TYR A 794 13.46 -31.49 1.16
CA TYR A 794 13.79 -30.08 1.38
C TYR A 794 13.52 -29.22 0.15
N HIS A 795 14.06 -29.57 -1.03
CA HIS A 795 13.77 -28.83 -2.26
C HIS A 795 12.30 -28.89 -2.64
N TYR A 796 11.65 -30.01 -2.37
CA TYR A 796 10.22 -30.16 -2.55
C TYR A 796 9.45 -29.13 -1.71
N GLN A 797 9.79 -28.93 -0.45
CA GLN A 797 9.04 -28.05 0.45
C GLN A 797 9.29 -26.57 0.18
N ILE A 798 10.55 -26.15 0.01
CA ILE A 798 10.89 -24.72 -0.07
C ILE A 798 10.53 -24.07 -1.41
N ASN A 799 10.39 -24.84 -2.49
CA ASN A 799 9.99 -24.29 -3.79
C ASN A 799 8.47 -24.16 -3.83
N CYS A 800 8.01 -22.92 -4.03
CA CYS A 800 6.62 -22.50 -3.99
C CYS A 800 6.17 -21.96 -5.36
N PHE A 801 4.86 -22.01 -5.59
CA PHE A 801 4.20 -21.52 -6.79
C PHE A 801 3.44 -20.24 -6.46
N TYR A 802 3.82 -19.13 -7.07
CA TYR A 802 3.18 -17.84 -6.89
C TYR A 802 2.42 -17.44 -8.16
N GLY A 803 1.18 -16.98 -7.99
CA GLY A 803 0.22 -16.75 -9.07
C GLY A 803 -0.86 -17.82 -9.14
N ASP A 804 -1.56 -17.86 -10.26
CA ASP A 804 -2.73 -18.71 -10.47
C ASP A 804 -2.35 -20.11 -11.01
N PRO A 805 -2.58 -21.19 -10.23
CA PRO A 805 -2.26 -22.56 -10.64
C PRO A 805 -3.22 -23.12 -11.70
N THR A 806 -4.33 -22.45 -11.98
CA THR A 806 -5.38 -22.93 -12.89
C THR A 806 -5.16 -22.52 -14.35
N LEU A 807 -4.19 -21.63 -14.62
CA LEU A 807 -3.82 -21.18 -15.96
C LEU A 807 -3.37 -22.34 -16.85
N LYS A 808 -4.00 -22.47 -18.02
CA LYS A 808 -3.58 -23.40 -19.07
C LYS A 808 -2.43 -22.84 -19.90
N ILE A 809 -1.55 -23.71 -20.38
CA ILE A 809 -0.58 -23.36 -21.41
C ILE A 809 -1.30 -23.35 -22.77
N LYS A 810 -1.27 -22.21 -23.45
CA LYS A 810 -1.87 -22.00 -24.77
C LYS A 810 -0.94 -22.43 -25.90
N GLU A 811 0.34 -22.12 -25.77
CA GLU A 811 1.36 -22.40 -26.80
C GLU A 811 2.74 -22.58 -26.16
N ILE A 812 3.63 -23.33 -26.83
CA ILE A 812 5.00 -23.64 -26.39
C ILE A 812 5.96 -23.43 -27.57
N GLY A 813 7.13 -22.86 -27.30
CA GLY A 813 8.09 -22.44 -28.32
C GLY A 813 9.20 -23.41 -28.69
N TRP A 814 9.36 -24.53 -27.98
CA TRP A 814 10.47 -25.49 -28.12
C TRP A 814 10.02 -26.90 -28.45
#